data_AF-A0A0L0HQW3-F1
#
_entry.id   AF-A0A0L0HQW3-F1
#
_cell.length_a   1.000
_cell.length_b   1.000
_cell.length_c   1.000
_cell.angle_alpha   90.00
_cell.angle_beta   90.00
_cell.angle_gamma   90.00
#
_symmetry.space_group_name_H-M   'P 1'
#
loop_
_entity.id
_entity.type
_entity.pdbx_description
1 polymer ?
#
loop_
_entity_poly.entity_id
_entity_poly.type
_entity_poly.pdbx_seq_one_letter_code
_entity_poly.pdbx_strand_id
1 'polypeptide(L)'
;MAHDDDINRLLDEFETENNDVYSSRLQRFPSGDTTSAGIAEYTYHRDICQQHGIKRKDDALDDILKELDTIHQRPLNSRKENNSSGMTSAPSSSVGSQLAKAKSKCSPVCIGGTNDERGLSIGHLLRSCNRLRCLRCDWKCIAFPDAAWKDDSDYLFFRNHMPNVNKLQDNLIRVNGALNMSLSGLIDMAGKKLLNDAEQVVDEALEGLVASHPGLHLNKKHRLLYRPPISTNVSLLSGGGSGHEPSHSGFISPGMLTGTVSGSIFASPPASAIHAGIRTLCTEKGVLCIVKNYTGDRIQFGKAVERARREGMRTEMVVVGEDCAIGRDRVGRAGRRGLAGTLFVHKIAGATARRGASLEQVYQRAQHVADNIGTVGVALTPCTIPGATEPAFQMGSNEMEFGLGIHGEAGIQRVAILSARDTARKCLDMILSREADRGYLPVDAGERVALLVNNLGGMTALEIHILVRDALAYLHSKSISVPRVYSGTLMTSLDMSGVSFTLLRLVPGSGVLEDLDEEVECAAWPRVFGRWDSGEPHIDEEEEEEGETAWRVQTDKGLTLLRIVHTISADLISSASTLNTYDRVTGDGDCGTTVSNGARAILECIGEPDQWKISDVGLPADDLSKAVARLSAILERAMGGSFGGVVCLFLEALSTSLSAGTPVHTSLQTANRTLISHLSTALGDRTLVDALQPSIEVYAASVEAGQSIPESVRRAAEAAKKGMEATSEMNIARAGRSANVGIGLKGTPDPGAWAIWRVWESVKHVISQ
;
A
#
# COMPACT_ATOMS: atom_id res chain seq x y z
N MET A 1 46.80 4.54 -21.83
CA MET A 1 47.59 3.30 -21.68
C MET A 1 46.94 2.46 -20.59
N ALA A 2 46.37 1.30 -20.85
CA ALA A 2 45.92 0.74 -22.14
C ALA A 2 44.92 -0.38 -21.85
N HIS A 3 43.64 -0.26 -22.26
CA HIS A 3 42.67 -1.37 -22.26
C HIS A 3 41.31 -1.04 -22.96
N ASP A 4 41.32 -0.32 -24.09
CA ASP A 4 40.09 0.02 -24.86
C ASP A 4 40.14 -0.32 -26.36
N ASP A 5 41.29 -0.80 -26.89
CA ASP A 5 41.52 -0.88 -28.34
C ASP A 5 40.99 -2.18 -29.01
N ASP A 6 40.59 -3.20 -28.26
CA ASP A 6 40.20 -4.51 -28.81
C ASP A 6 38.71 -4.63 -29.24
N ILE A 7 37.81 -3.73 -28.79
CA ILE A 7 36.38 -3.81 -29.14
C ILE A 7 36.10 -3.25 -30.54
N ASN A 8 36.68 -2.10 -30.90
CA ASN A 8 36.43 -1.46 -32.19
C ASN A 8 36.90 -2.34 -33.37
N ARG A 9 37.99 -3.09 -33.16
CA ARG A 9 38.58 -3.99 -34.16
C ARG A 9 37.67 -5.16 -34.55
N LEU A 10 36.78 -5.59 -33.67
CA LEU A 10 35.81 -6.67 -33.95
C LEU A 10 34.53 -6.18 -34.65
N LEU A 11 34.35 -4.87 -34.81
CA LEU A 11 33.21 -4.30 -35.54
C LEU A 11 33.57 -4.04 -37.01
N ASP A 12 34.77 -3.51 -37.28
CA ASP A 12 35.27 -3.24 -38.64
C ASP A 12 35.36 -4.52 -39.51
N GLU A 13 35.63 -5.68 -38.90
CA GLU A 13 35.71 -7.00 -39.58
C GLU A 13 34.33 -7.60 -39.91
N PHE A 14 33.21 -7.05 -39.41
CA PHE A 14 31.86 -7.55 -39.70
C PHE A 14 31.12 -6.74 -40.78
N GLU A 15 31.45 -5.46 -40.97
CA GLU A 15 30.82 -4.61 -42.00
C GLU A 15 31.45 -4.76 -43.40
N THR A 16 32.55 -5.52 -43.53
CA THR A 16 33.36 -5.58 -44.77
C THR A 16 32.99 -6.67 -45.78
N GLU A 17 32.17 -7.68 -45.43
CA GLU A 17 31.89 -8.83 -46.32
C GLU A 17 30.58 -8.80 -47.14
N ASN A 18 29.65 -7.86 -46.91
CA ASN A 18 28.33 -7.87 -47.58
C ASN A 18 27.85 -6.51 -48.10
N ASN A 19 28.73 -5.72 -48.71
CA ASN A 19 28.34 -4.43 -49.30
C ASN A 19 29.06 -4.06 -50.61
N ASP A 20 28.94 -4.89 -51.64
CA ASP A 20 29.13 -4.41 -53.01
C ASP A 20 28.31 -5.20 -54.06
N VAL A 21 27.41 -4.50 -54.77
CA VAL A 21 27.13 -4.65 -56.22
C VAL A 21 26.14 -3.55 -56.64
N TYR A 22 26.70 -2.53 -57.29
CA TYR A 22 26.08 -1.64 -58.28
C TYR A 22 24.78 -0.90 -57.96
N SER A 23 24.93 0.41 -57.73
CA SER A 23 23.96 1.39 -58.20
C SER A 23 23.89 1.43 -59.74
N SER A 24 22.76 1.88 -60.32
CA SER A 24 22.69 3.13 -61.12
C SER A 24 21.41 3.28 -61.97
N ARG A 25 21.22 4.52 -62.47
CA ARG A 25 20.47 4.95 -63.68
C ARG A 25 18.95 5.25 -63.60
N LEU A 26 18.67 6.53 -63.94
CA LEU A 26 17.53 7.05 -64.76
C LEU A 26 16.10 7.02 -64.14
N GLN A 27 15.14 7.85 -64.60
CA GLN A 27 15.11 9.30 -64.90
C GLN A 27 13.64 9.70 -65.22
N ARG A 28 13.27 10.96 -64.92
CA ARG A 28 12.14 11.75 -65.51
C ARG A 28 10.68 11.43 -65.14
N PHE A 29 9.90 12.52 -65.17
CA PHE A 29 8.44 12.72 -65.13
C PHE A 29 7.76 12.45 -66.50
N PRO A 30 6.42 12.65 -66.75
CA PRO A 30 5.28 12.91 -65.85
C PRO A 30 3.97 12.09 -66.17
N SER A 31 2.89 12.35 -65.39
CA SER A 31 1.46 12.49 -65.80
C SER A 31 0.72 11.46 -66.66
N GLY A 32 -0.52 11.11 -66.25
CA GLY A 32 -1.59 10.62 -67.14
C GLY A 32 -2.79 10.02 -66.41
N ASP A 33 -4.00 10.56 -66.65
CA ASP A 33 -5.27 9.89 -66.31
C ASP A 33 -5.55 8.73 -67.29
N THR A 34 -6.33 7.71 -66.89
CA THR A 34 -7.63 7.40 -67.52
C THR A 34 -8.40 6.21 -66.90
N THR A 35 -9.71 6.41 -66.76
CA THR A 35 -10.85 5.48 -66.97
C THR A 35 -10.89 4.02 -66.42
N SER A 36 -11.96 3.80 -65.64
CA SER A 36 -13.00 2.76 -65.83
C SER A 36 -12.78 1.26 -65.54
N ALA A 37 -13.62 0.78 -64.60
CA ALA A 37 -14.49 -0.41 -64.72
C ALA A 37 -13.86 -1.83 -64.77
N GLY A 38 -14.74 -2.83 -64.71
CA GLY A 38 -14.46 -4.19 -65.19
C GLY A 38 -14.08 -5.23 -64.13
N ILE A 39 -15.05 -5.71 -63.36
CA ILE A 39 -14.94 -7.01 -62.69
C ILE A 39 -14.88 -8.11 -63.75
N ALA A 40 -13.85 -8.96 -63.71
CA ALA A 40 -13.91 -10.35 -64.17
C ALA A 40 -12.82 -11.18 -63.49
N GLU A 41 -13.13 -12.43 -63.15
CA GLU A 41 -12.15 -13.47 -62.82
C GLU A 41 -11.45 -13.95 -64.11
N TYR A 42 -10.38 -14.76 -64.02
CA TYR A 42 -10.43 -16.14 -64.56
C TYR A 42 -9.18 -16.99 -64.25
N THR A 43 -9.44 -18.25 -63.86
CA THR A 43 -8.56 -19.45 -63.95
C THR A 43 -7.27 -19.58 -63.14
N TYR A 44 -6.85 -20.85 -63.05
CA TYR A 44 -5.85 -21.46 -62.18
C TYR A 44 -5.04 -22.50 -63.01
N HIS A 45 -3.96 -23.04 -62.43
CA HIS A 45 -3.12 -24.17 -62.91
C HIS A 45 -2.15 -24.01 -64.11
N ARG A 46 -0.88 -24.34 -63.84
CA ARG A 46 -0.12 -25.51 -64.35
C ARG A 46 0.86 -25.96 -63.24
N ASP A 47 0.86 -27.24 -62.82
CA ASP A 47 1.78 -28.35 -63.22
C ASP A 47 3.18 -28.28 -62.55
N ILE A 48 3.85 -29.35 -62.07
CA ILE A 48 3.57 -30.82 -62.09
C ILE A 48 4.45 -31.57 -61.03
N CYS A 49 4.21 -32.89 -60.82
CA CYS A 49 5.02 -33.90 -60.07
C CYS A 49 4.94 -33.91 -58.52
N GLN A 50 4.38 -34.97 -57.88
CA GLN A 50 4.97 -36.28 -57.47
C GLN A 50 5.60 -36.23 -56.05
N GLN A 51 5.53 -37.25 -55.17
CA GLN A 51 5.07 -38.65 -55.26
C GLN A 51 4.54 -39.17 -53.88
N HIS A 52 3.87 -40.33 -53.85
CA HIS A 52 3.28 -41.03 -52.67
C HIS A 52 2.14 -40.33 -51.89
N GLY A 53 0.97 -40.93 -51.61
CA GLY A 53 0.32 -42.09 -52.25
C GLY A 53 -0.38 -43.10 -51.31
N ILE A 54 -1.61 -42.82 -50.87
CA ILE A 54 -2.61 -43.80 -50.37
C ILE A 54 -4.04 -43.28 -50.68
N LYS A 55 -5.05 -44.17 -50.69
CA LYS A 55 -6.46 -43.94 -51.10
C LYS A 55 -7.41 -44.23 -49.89
N ARG A 56 -8.74 -44.01 -49.85
CA ARG A 56 -9.87 -43.90 -50.82
C ARG A 56 -11.10 -43.27 -50.08
N LYS A 57 -12.05 -42.57 -50.73
CA LYS A 57 -13.50 -42.95 -50.98
C LYS A 57 -14.37 -43.32 -49.73
N ASP A 58 -15.68 -43.05 -49.60
CA ASP A 58 -16.70 -42.51 -50.55
C ASP A 58 -17.95 -41.87 -49.87
N ASP A 59 -18.62 -41.01 -50.67
CA ASP A 59 -20.07 -40.74 -50.86
C ASP A 59 -21.15 -41.15 -49.82
N ALA A 60 -22.08 -40.20 -49.54
CA ALA A 60 -23.54 -40.42 -49.49
C ALA A 60 -24.31 -39.07 -49.61
N LEU A 61 -25.54 -39.09 -50.15
CA LEU A 61 -26.43 -37.94 -50.37
C LEU A 61 -27.89 -38.31 -49.95
N ASP A 62 -28.71 -37.31 -49.64
CA ASP A 62 -30.19 -37.33 -49.53
C ASP A 62 -30.88 -38.46 -48.75
N ASP A 63 -31.51 -38.16 -47.60
CA ASP A 63 -32.62 -39.00 -47.08
C ASP A 63 -33.66 -38.32 -46.14
N ILE A 64 -33.69 -36.99 -45.98
CA ILE A 64 -34.70 -36.31 -45.12
C ILE A 64 -35.38 -35.13 -45.83
N LEU A 65 -36.34 -35.47 -46.70
CA LEU A 65 -37.44 -34.59 -47.10
C LEU A 65 -38.73 -35.41 -47.30
N LYS A 66 -39.58 -35.49 -46.27
CA LYS A 66 -41.03 -35.81 -46.36
C LYS A 66 -41.74 -35.73 -44.99
N GLU A 67 -43.07 -35.61 -45.07
CA GLU A 67 -44.08 -35.67 -43.99
C GLU A 67 -44.12 -34.51 -42.97
N LEU A 68 -45.28 -33.95 -42.57
CA LEU A 68 -46.65 -33.95 -43.15
C LEU A 68 -47.49 -32.79 -42.50
N ASP A 69 -48.70 -32.52 -43.02
CA ASP A 69 -49.72 -31.61 -42.42
C ASP A 69 -50.15 -32.08 -41.00
N THR A 70 -50.80 -31.30 -40.11
CA THR A 70 -52.05 -30.51 -40.31
C THR A 70 -52.40 -29.69 -39.05
N ILE A 71 -53.18 -28.58 -39.15
CA ILE A 71 -54.41 -28.24 -38.35
C ILE A 71 -54.86 -26.77 -38.53
N HIS A 72 -56.17 -26.52 -38.47
CA HIS A 72 -56.85 -25.21 -38.56
C HIS A 72 -57.36 -24.69 -37.20
N GLN A 73 -57.61 -23.37 -37.05
CA GLN A 73 -58.96 -22.80 -36.78
C GLN A 73 -59.04 -21.25 -36.78
N ARG A 74 -60.27 -20.71 -36.67
CA ARG A 74 -60.77 -19.31 -36.78
C ARG A 74 -62.03 -19.19 -35.86
N PRO A 75 -62.69 -18.02 -35.62
CA PRO A 75 -62.49 -16.63 -36.10
C PRO A 75 -62.28 -15.65 -34.89
N LEU A 76 -62.89 -14.48 -34.59
CA LEU A 76 -63.97 -13.60 -35.14
C LEU A 76 -63.79 -12.13 -34.63
N ASN A 77 -64.76 -11.25 -34.90
CA ASN A 77 -64.73 -9.76 -34.79
C ASN A 77 -65.12 -9.17 -33.42
N SER A 78 -64.66 -7.93 -33.11
CA SER A 78 -65.56 -6.76 -32.88
C SER A 78 -64.80 -5.40 -32.90
N ARG A 79 -65.47 -4.28 -32.55
CA ARG A 79 -65.21 -2.88 -32.99
C ARG A 79 -64.46 -1.96 -31.99
N LYS A 80 -63.76 -0.93 -32.53
CA LYS A 80 -63.55 0.46 -31.99
C LYS A 80 -62.73 0.59 -30.68
N GLU A 81 -62.13 1.74 -30.29
CA GLU A 81 -62.02 3.10 -30.88
C GLU A 81 -60.74 3.84 -30.41
N ASN A 82 -60.23 4.80 -31.21
CA ASN A 82 -59.21 5.83 -30.86
C ASN A 82 -57.78 5.31 -30.47
N ASN A 83 -56.69 6.10 -30.50
CA ASN A 83 -56.52 7.55 -30.71
C ASN A 83 -55.19 7.88 -31.46
N SER A 84 -54.98 9.16 -31.82
CA SER A 84 -53.72 9.90 -32.13
C SER A 84 -52.35 9.16 -32.17
N SER A 85 -51.39 9.47 -33.05
CA SER A 85 -51.30 10.45 -34.16
C SER A 85 -49.99 10.21 -34.93
N GLY A 86 -49.97 10.32 -36.26
CA GLY A 86 -48.75 10.15 -37.06
C GLY A 86 -48.39 11.37 -37.91
N MET A 87 -47.14 11.44 -38.35
CA MET A 87 -46.70 12.25 -39.50
C MET A 87 -45.52 11.59 -40.19
N THR A 88 -45.53 11.59 -41.53
CA THR A 88 -44.45 11.10 -42.40
C THR A 88 -44.02 12.20 -43.36
N SER A 89 -42.73 12.29 -43.69
CA SER A 89 -42.22 12.75 -44.99
C SER A 89 -40.68 12.76 -45.02
N ALA A 90 -40.16 12.69 -46.24
CA ALA A 90 -38.76 12.81 -46.65
C ALA A 90 -38.75 13.13 -48.17
N PRO A 91 -37.62 13.40 -48.84
CA PRO A 91 -36.38 14.07 -48.40
C PRO A 91 -36.04 15.29 -49.30
N SER A 92 -34.92 15.98 -49.05
CA SER A 92 -34.24 16.85 -50.06
C SER A 92 -32.73 16.96 -49.77
N SER A 93 -31.92 17.37 -50.76
CA SER A 93 -30.44 17.24 -50.69
C SER A 93 -29.63 18.25 -51.54
N SER A 94 -28.58 18.81 -50.92
CA SER A 94 -27.37 19.43 -51.53
C SER A 94 -26.37 19.72 -50.37
N VAL A 95 -25.11 19.26 -50.36
CA VAL A 95 -23.92 19.58 -51.19
C VAL A 95 -23.43 21.02 -50.98
N GLY A 96 -22.19 21.33 -50.54
CA GLY A 96 -20.99 20.50 -50.21
C GLY A 96 -20.11 21.16 -49.11
N SER A 97 -18.81 20.87 -48.93
CA SER A 97 -17.83 20.16 -49.77
C SER A 97 -16.58 19.67 -48.99
N GLN A 98 -15.88 18.65 -49.52
CA GLN A 98 -14.44 18.24 -49.38
C GLN A 98 -13.74 18.31 -47.99
N LEU A 99 -13.01 17.29 -47.51
CA LEU A 99 -11.87 16.61 -48.14
C LEU A 99 -11.80 15.10 -47.85
N ALA A 100 -10.97 14.35 -48.60
CA ALA A 100 -10.86 12.89 -48.51
C ALA A 100 -9.92 12.35 -47.41
N LYS A 101 -10.18 11.13 -46.95
CA LYS A 101 -9.24 10.31 -46.15
C LYS A 101 -9.13 8.90 -46.74
N ALA A 102 -7.91 8.49 -47.10
CA ALA A 102 -7.63 7.14 -47.59
C ALA A 102 -7.83 6.08 -46.47
N LYS A 103 -8.34 4.89 -46.84
CA LYS A 103 -8.48 3.76 -45.92
C LYS A 103 -7.18 2.94 -45.87
N SER A 104 -6.29 3.25 -44.94
CA SER A 104 -5.20 2.33 -44.58
C SER A 104 -5.78 1.09 -43.88
N LYS A 105 -5.67 -0.07 -44.53
CA LYS A 105 -5.81 -1.36 -43.82
C LYS A 105 -4.55 -1.59 -43.00
N CYS A 106 -4.71 -1.97 -41.73
CA CYS A 106 -3.60 -2.50 -40.94
C CYS A 106 -3.44 -4.01 -41.23
N SER A 107 -2.21 -4.50 -41.27
CA SER A 107 -1.92 -5.94 -41.32
C SER A 107 -2.29 -6.61 -39.99
N PRO A 108 -2.66 -7.91 -39.98
CA PRO A 108 -2.77 -8.67 -38.75
C PRO A 108 -1.39 -8.79 -38.07
N VAL A 109 -1.37 -8.69 -36.74
CA VAL A 109 -0.18 -8.81 -35.89
C VAL A 109 -0.31 -10.06 -35.03
N CYS A 110 0.75 -10.85 -34.97
CA CYS A 110 0.88 -11.98 -34.05
C CYS A 110 1.61 -11.54 -32.77
N ILE A 111 1.19 -12.10 -31.64
CA ILE A 111 1.86 -11.94 -30.35
C ILE A 111 3.05 -12.90 -30.34
N GLY A 112 4.23 -12.40 -29.97
CA GLY A 112 5.45 -13.21 -29.81
C GLY A 112 5.46 -14.01 -28.51
N GLY A 113 6.56 -14.70 -28.24
CA GLY A 113 6.77 -15.37 -26.95
C GLY A 113 6.95 -14.36 -25.81
N THR A 114 7.08 -14.85 -24.58
CA THR A 114 7.33 -14.02 -23.38
C THR A 114 8.61 -13.18 -23.43
N ASN A 115 9.46 -13.40 -24.43
CA ASN A 115 10.76 -12.77 -24.60
C ASN A 115 10.78 -11.76 -25.78
N ASP A 116 9.67 -11.59 -26.51
CA ASP A 116 9.58 -10.70 -27.68
C ASP A 116 9.04 -9.31 -27.33
N GLU A 117 9.89 -8.28 -27.37
CA GLU A 117 9.48 -6.89 -27.10
C GLU A 117 8.54 -6.28 -28.17
N ARG A 118 8.44 -6.88 -29.35
CA ARG A 118 7.74 -6.29 -30.52
C ARG A 118 7.00 -7.35 -31.33
N GLY A 119 5.69 -7.11 -31.56
CA GLY A 119 4.85 -8.00 -32.37
C GLY A 119 5.18 -7.97 -33.87
N LEU A 120 5.05 -9.12 -34.52
CA LEU A 120 5.34 -9.34 -35.95
C LEU A 120 4.04 -9.37 -36.77
N SER A 121 4.05 -8.81 -37.99
CA SER A 121 2.89 -8.82 -38.89
C SER A 121 3.10 -9.69 -40.12
N ILE A 122 2.09 -10.45 -40.53
CA ILE A 122 2.19 -11.33 -41.70
C ILE A 122 2.04 -10.52 -43.00
N GLY A 123 3.05 -10.60 -43.88
CA GLY A 123 3.10 -9.98 -45.20
C GLY A 123 4.54 -9.82 -45.71
N HIS A 124 4.74 -9.55 -46.99
CA HIS A 124 6.07 -9.48 -47.64
C HIS A 124 6.93 -8.25 -47.25
N LEU A 125 6.65 -7.63 -46.10
CA LEU A 125 7.42 -6.53 -45.52
C LEU A 125 7.52 -6.74 -44.01
N LEU A 126 8.65 -7.28 -43.55
CA LEU A 126 9.01 -7.32 -42.14
C LEU A 126 9.05 -5.88 -41.59
N ARG A 127 8.12 -5.56 -40.69
CA ARG A 127 8.07 -4.28 -39.96
C ARG A 127 7.77 -4.55 -38.49
N SER A 128 8.71 -4.23 -37.62
CA SER A 128 8.48 -4.28 -36.18
C SER A 128 7.57 -3.13 -35.74
N CYS A 129 6.42 -3.43 -35.12
CA CYS A 129 5.53 -2.41 -34.58
C CYS A 129 5.77 -2.21 -33.08
N ASN A 130 5.98 -0.96 -32.65
CA ASN A 130 6.14 -0.59 -31.23
C ASN A 130 4.82 -0.16 -30.56
N ARG A 131 3.65 -0.53 -31.12
CA ARG A 131 2.34 -0.20 -30.58
C ARG A 131 1.47 -1.45 -30.43
N LEU A 132 1.35 -1.94 -29.19
CA LEU A 132 0.59 -3.15 -28.83
C LEU A 132 -0.94 -3.00 -28.87
N ARG A 133 -1.50 -1.80 -29.15
CA ARG A 133 -2.95 -1.57 -29.23
C ARG A 133 -3.35 -0.60 -30.35
N CYS A 134 -4.52 -0.83 -30.92
CA CYS A 134 -5.23 0.07 -31.83
C CYS A 134 -6.62 0.37 -31.27
N LEU A 135 -6.91 1.64 -30.96
CA LEU A 135 -8.15 2.10 -30.29
C LEU A 135 -9.35 2.17 -31.25
N ARG A 136 -9.62 1.09 -32.00
CA ARG A 136 -10.63 1.09 -33.08
C ARG A 136 -11.39 -0.21 -33.28
N CYS A 137 -11.28 -1.14 -32.33
CA CYS A 137 -11.93 -2.44 -32.37
C CYS A 137 -12.50 -2.76 -30.99
N ASP A 138 -13.82 -2.71 -30.84
CA ASP A 138 -14.51 -3.09 -29.61
C ASP A 138 -14.42 -4.61 -29.41
N TRP A 139 -13.46 -5.05 -28.61
CA TRP A 139 -13.27 -6.45 -28.25
C TRP A 139 -13.66 -6.65 -26.79
N LYS A 140 -14.79 -7.34 -26.56
CA LYS A 140 -15.18 -7.79 -25.22
C LYS A 140 -14.24 -8.92 -24.80
N CYS A 141 -13.22 -8.59 -23.99
CA CYS A 141 -12.38 -9.60 -23.35
C CYS A 141 -13.23 -10.47 -22.41
N ILE A 142 -12.93 -11.76 -22.38
CA ILE A 142 -13.56 -12.76 -21.50
C ILE A 142 -12.40 -13.53 -20.86
N ALA A 143 -12.44 -13.67 -19.54
CA ALA A 143 -11.42 -14.35 -18.75
C ALA A 143 -12.06 -15.45 -17.91
N PHE A 144 -11.30 -16.52 -17.68
CA PHE A 144 -11.72 -17.67 -16.89
C PHE A 144 -10.73 -17.84 -15.72
N PRO A 145 -11.11 -17.51 -14.48
CA PRO A 145 -10.22 -17.63 -13.33
C PRO A 145 -9.78 -19.06 -13.04
N ASP A 146 -8.61 -19.20 -12.43
CA ASP A 146 -8.03 -20.46 -11.94
C ASP A 146 -7.98 -21.59 -12.98
N ALA A 147 -7.91 -21.23 -14.27
CA ALA A 147 -8.02 -22.13 -15.40
C ALA A 147 -7.01 -21.80 -16.51
N ALA A 148 -6.44 -22.84 -17.12
CA ALA A 148 -5.64 -22.77 -18.33
C ALA A 148 -6.36 -23.50 -19.48
N TRP A 149 -5.97 -23.19 -20.71
CA TRP A 149 -6.38 -23.98 -21.88
C TRP A 149 -5.69 -25.35 -21.87
N LYS A 150 -6.38 -26.40 -22.31
CA LYS A 150 -5.73 -27.67 -22.65
C LYS A 150 -4.77 -27.45 -23.83
N ASP A 151 -3.69 -28.23 -23.89
CA ASP A 151 -2.66 -28.13 -24.94
C ASP A 151 -3.17 -28.37 -26.38
N ASP A 152 -4.38 -28.94 -26.53
CA ASP A 152 -5.08 -29.14 -27.81
C ASP A 152 -5.97 -27.95 -28.25
N SER A 153 -6.01 -26.86 -27.47
CA SER A 153 -6.85 -25.67 -27.72
C SER A 153 -6.24 -24.76 -28.80
N ASP A 154 -6.42 -25.13 -30.06
CA ASP A 154 -5.85 -24.43 -31.21
C ASP A 154 -6.70 -23.23 -31.72
N TYR A 155 -6.21 -22.56 -32.76
CA TYR A 155 -6.94 -21.47 -33.43
C TYR A 155 -8.31 -21.90 -34.01
N LEU A 156 -8.43 -23.14 -34.53
CA LEU A 156 -9.70 -23.66 -35.03
C LEU A 156 -10.72 -23.86 -33.90
N PHE A 157 -10.29 -24.35 -32.74
CA PHE A 157 -11.14 -24.43 -31.54
C PHE A 157 -11.72 -23.06 -31.18
N PHE A 158 -10.89 -22.01 -31.05
CA PHE A 158 -11.38 -20.66 -30.70
C PHE A 158 -12.29 -20.08 -31.79
N ARG A 159 -11.94 -20.25 -33.07
CA ARG A 159 -12.72 -19.78 -34.21
C ARG A 159 -14.11 -20.42 -34.30
N ASN A 160 -14.24 -21.69 -33.92
CA ASN A 160 -15.50 -22.44 -34.03
C ASN A 160 -16.41 -22.27 -32.80
N HIS A 161 -15.88 -21.84 -31.65
CA HIS A 161 -16.63 -21.75 -30.40
C HIS A 161 -16.90 -20.34 -29.90
N MET A 162 -16.09 -19.32 -30.23
CA MET A 162 -16.40 -17.93 -29.91
C MET A 162 -17.64 -17.46 -30.70
N PRO A 163 -18.63 -16.74 -30.09
CA PRO A 163 -18.66 -16.18 -28.74
C PRO A 163 -19.41 -17.03 -27.68
N ASN A 164 -19.58 -18.33 -27.90
CA ASN A 164 -20.26 -19.21 -26.95
C ASN A 164 -19.34 -19.58 -25.77
N VAL A 165 -19.42 -18.76 -24.72
CA VAL A 165 -18.64 -18.89 -23.47
C VAL A 165 -18.71 -20.30 -22.87
N ASN A 166 -19.87 -20.96 -22.92
CA ASN A 166 -20.05 -22.28 -22.31
C ASN A 166 -19.23 -23.33 -23.07
N LYS A 167 -19.27 -23.34 -24.42
CA LYS A 167 -18.45 -24.24 -25.25
C LYS A 167 -16.95 -23.96 -25.15
N LEU A 168 -16.58 -22.74 -24.73
CA LEU A 168 -15.19 -22.40 -24.43
C LEU A 168 -14.75 -22.99 -23.07
N GLN A 169 -15.65 -23.18 -22.10
CA GLN A 169 -15.30 -23.80 -20.81
C GLN A 169 -14.97 -25.29 -20.93
N ASP A 170 -15.52 -26.00 -21.91
CA ASP A 170 -15.29 -27.43 -22.14
C ASP A 170 -13.81 -27.80 -22.39
N ASN A 171 -12.99 -26.83 -22.82
CA ASN A 171 -11.55 -27.02 -23.10
C ASN A 171 -10.59 -26.31 -22.15
N LEU A 172 -11.08 -25.97 -20.95
CA LEU A 172 -10.26 -25.50 -19.84
C LEU A 172 -9.89 -26.63 -18.87
N ILE A 173 -8.74 -26.47 -18.20
CA ILE A 173 -8.26 -27.29 -17.08
C ILE A 173 -8.00 -26.39 -15.87
N ARG A 174 -8.40 -26.84 -14.68
CA ARG A 174 -8.24 -26.07 -13.43
C ARG A 174 -6.80 -26.13 -12.94
N VAL A 175 -6.22 -24.99 -12.60
CA VAL A 175 -4.82 -24.86 -12.14
C VAL A 175 -4.80 -24.28 -10.72
N ASN A 176 -4.69 -25.16 -9.72
CA ASN A 176 -4.42 -24.75 -8.34
C ASN A 176 -2.95 -24.35 -8.21
N GLY A 177 -2.66 -23.08 -7.92
CA GLY A 177 -1.28 -22.61 -7.67
C GLY A 177 -1.03 -21.12 -7.93
N ALA A 178 -1.88 -20.47 -8.73
CA ALA A 178 -1.82 -19.01 -8.88
C ALA A 178 -2.34 -18.32 -7.61
N LEU A 179 -1.46 -17.59 -6.91
CA LEU A 179 -1.85 -16.67 -5.83
C LEU A 179 -2.68 -15.53 -6.43
N ASN A 180 -4.00 -15.66 -6.35
CA ASN A 180 -4.93 -14.79 -7.04
C ASN A 180 -5.15 -13.46 -6.28
N MET A 181 -4.08 -12.67 -6.14
CA MET A 181 -4.20 -11.20 -6.14
C MET A 181 -4.67 -10.79 -7.54
N SER A 182 -5.95 -11.01 -7.82
CA SER A 182 -6.54 -10.67 -9.10
C SER A 182 -6.33 -9.18 -9.37
N LEU A 183 -6.01 -8.80 -10.62
CA LEU A 183 -5.95 -7.39 -10.98
C LEU A 183 -7.29 -6.68 -10.70
N SER A 184 -8.42 -7.41 -10.79
CA SER A 184 -9.72 -6.91 -10.34
C SER A 184 -9.77 -6.58 -8.85
N GLY A 185 -9.15 -7.37 -7.96
CA GLY A 185 -9.10 -7.12 -6.52
C GLY A 185 -8.16 -5.98 -6.13
N LEU A 186 -7.06 -5.78 -6.87
CA LEU A 186 -6.20 -4.60 -6.72
C LEU A 186 -6.87 -3.32 -7.23
N ILE A 187 -7.62 -3.41 -8.33
CA ILE A 187 -8.40 -2.27 -8.87
C ILE A 187 -9.60 -1.95 -7.95
N ASP A 188 -10.29 -2.96 -7.41
CA ASP A 188 -11.42 -2.80 -6.48
C ASP A 188 -11.01 -2.28 -5.08
N MET A 189 -9.72 -2.05 -4.80
CA MET A 189 -9.30 -1.30 -3.61
C MET A 189 -9.27 0.22 -3.82
N ALA A 190 -9.30 0.72 -5.06
CA ALA A 190 -9.47 2.14 -5.33
C ALA A 190 -10.92 2.58 -5.05
N GLY A 191 -11.09 3.69 -4.32
CA GLY A 191 -12.39 4.36 -4.17
C GLY A 191 -13.29 3.90 -3.02
N LYS A 192 -12.91 2.90 -2.23
CA LYS A 192 -13.66 2.47 -1.03
C LYS A 192 -13.59 3.55 0.06
N LYS A 193 -14.70 4.28 0.26
CA LYS A 193 -14.84 5.38 1.23
C LYS A 193 -16.20 5.33 1.92
N LEU A 194 -16.26 5.73 3.19
CA LEU A 194 -17.50 5.86 3.96
C LEU A 194 -18.13 7.24 3.72
N LEU A 195 -19.03 7.33 2.74
CA LEU A 195 -19.68 8.56 2.27
C LEU A 195 -21.17 8.29 1.95
N ASN A 196 -22.04 9.28 2.13
CA ASN A 196 -23.43 9.20 1.65
C ASN A 196 -23.52 9.59 0.17
N ASP A 197 -22.95 10.75 -0.18
CA ASP A 197 -22.86 11.29 -1.54
C ASP A 197 -21.48 11.95 -1.76
N ALA A 198 -20.86 11.69 -2.90
CA ALA A 198 -19.59 12.29 -3.29
C ALA A 198 -19.70 13.79 -3.61
N GLU A 199 -20.89 14.31 -3.96
CA GLU A 199 -21.11 15.75 -4.18
C GLU A 199 -21.30 16.51 -2.85
N GLN A 200 -21.93 15.88 -1.84
CA GLN A 200 -22.24 16.52 -0.54
C GLN A 200 -21.12 16.40 0.51
N VAL A 201 -20.12 15.53 0.29
CA VAL A 201 -19.04 15.18 1.24
C VAL A 201 -18.46 16.36 2.04
N VAL A 202 -18.24 17.52 1.42
CA VAL A 202 -17.66 18.69 2.10
C VAL A 202 -18.66 19.33 3.09
N ASP A 203 -19.93 19.45 2.70
CA ASP A 203 -20.94 20.06 3.56
C ASP A 203 -21.30 19.10 4.72
N GLU A 204 -21.44 17.80 4.44
CA GLU A 204 -21.63 16.78 5.48
C GLU A 204 -20.47 16.74 6.49
N ALA A 205 -19.22 16.81 6.01
CA ALA A 205 -18.04 16.83 6.88
C ALA A 205 -17.96 18.10 7.74
N LEU A 206 -18.32 19.27 7.19
CA LEU A 206 -18.38 20.53 7.95
C LEU A 206 -19.49 20.52 9.00
N GLU A 207 -20.63 19.87 8.73
CA GLU A 207 -21.70 19.69 9.70
C GLU A 207 -21.30 18.73 10.84
N GLY A 208 -20.64 17.62 10.52
CA GLY A 208 -20.05 16.73 11.52
C GLY A 208 -18.97 17.41 12.37
N LEU A 209 -18.18 18.31 11.78
CA LEU A 209 -17.16 19.08 12.48
C LEU A 209 -17.77 20.10 13.46
N VAL A 210 -18.89 20.76 13.12
CA VAL A 210 -19.65 21.60 14.06
C VAL A 210 -20.27 20.75 15.19
N ALA A 211 -20.91 19.64 14.84
CA ALA A 211 -21.59 18.78 15.81
C ALA A 211 -20.64 18.20 16.88
N SER A 212 -19.38 18.00 16.52
CA SER A 212 -18.31 17.52 17.43
C SER A 212 -17.60 18.62 18.22
N HIS A 213 -17.75 19.90 17.85
CA HIS A 213 -17.02 21.02 18.45
C HIS A 213 -17.94 22.18 18.87
N PRO A 214 -18.55 22.10 20.07
CA PRO A 214 -19.39 23.17 20.61
C PRO A 214 -18.69 24.54 20.60
N GLY A 215 -19.32 25.52 19.95
CA GLY A 215 -18.77 26.86 19.75
C GLY A 215 -18.15 27.12 18.37
N LEU A 216 -18.02 26.11 17.49
CA LEU A 216 -17.87 26.36 16.06
C LEU A 216 -19.22 26.68 15.41
N HIS A 217 -19.23 27.63 14.48
CA HIS A 217 -20.40 28.08 13.73
C HIS A 217 -20.13 27.92 12.22
N LEU A 218 -21.06 27.29 11.50
CA LEU A 218 -21.01 27.08 10.05
C LEU A 218 -22.05 27.94 9.32
N ASN A 219 -21.58 28.84 8.46
CA ASN A 219 -22.40 29.46 7.44
C ASN A 219 -22.40 28.56 6.19
N LYS A 220 -23.32 27.58 6.16
CA LYS A 220 -23.42 26.54 5.10
C LYS A 220 -23.33 27.13 3.69
N LYS A 221 -24.08 28.20 3.41
CA LYS A 221 -24.13 28.90 2.11
C LYS A 221 -22.77 29.33 1.56
N HIS A 222 -21.78 29.54 2.43
CA HIS A 222 -20.45 29.99 2.08
C HIS A 222 -19.34 29.02 2.51
N ARG A 223 -19.68 27.82 3.03
CA ARG A 223 -18.71 26.87 3.63
C ARG A 223 -17.70 27.56 4.56
N LEU A 224 -18.20 28.57 5.29
CA LEU A 224 -17.43 29.41 6.20
C LEU A 224 -17.62 28.90 7.62
N LEU A 225 -16.53 28.45 8.24
CA LEU A 225 -16.49 27.97 9.61
C LEU A 225 -15.72 28.97 10.50
N TYR A 226 -16.22 29.27 11.70
CA TYR A 226 -15.60 30.24 12.60
C TYR A 226 -16.02 30.03 14.05
N ARG A 227 -15.30 30.65 15.01
CA ARG A 227 -15.61 30.59 16.44
C ARG A 227 -15.97 31.98 16.99
N PRO A 228 -17.26 32.30 17.21
CA PRO A 228 -17.67 33.53 17.89
C PRO A 228 -17.49 33.41 19.43
N PRO A 229 -17.49 34.55 20.17
CA PRO A 229 -17.48 35.92 19.65
C PRO A 229 -16.13 36.24 18.97
N ILE A 230 -16.18 37.02 17.89
CA ILE A 230 -14.96 37.48 17.21
C ILE A 230 -14.27 38.49 18.15
N SER A 231 -12.96 38.32 18.38
CA SER A 231 -12.19 39.21 19.25
C SER A 231 -12.00 40.60 18.62
N THR A 232 -11.57 41.60 19.40
CA THR A 232 -11.22 42.94 18.90
C THR A 232 -9.82 43.02 18.26
N ASN A 233 -9.10 41.90 18.15
CA ASN A 233 -7.77 41.84 17.55
C ASN A 233 -7.82 41.62 16.03
N VAL A 234 -6.66 41.48 15.39
CA VAL A 234 -6.59 41.10 13.96
C VAL A 234 -7.17 39.69 13.80
N SER A 235 -8.13 39.52 12.90
CA SER A 235 -8.67 38.21 12.57
C SER A 235 -7.82 37.49 11.53
N LEU A 236 -7.67 36.17 11.67
CA LEU A 236 -6.98 35.32 10.71
C LEU A 236 -7.98 34.46 9.93
N LEU A 237 -7.90 34.52 8.61
CA LEU A 237 -8.72 33.75 7.68
C LEU A 237 -7.82 32.89 6.78
N SER A 238 -8.15 31.61 6.63
CA SER A 238 -7.50 30.72 5.66
C SER A 238 -8.54 29.87 4.90
N GLY A 239 -8.09 29.00 4.00
CA GLY A 239 -8.98 28.20 3.16
C GLY A 239 -8.28 27.56 1.96
N GLY A 240 -9.10 27.00 1.08
CA GLY A 240 -8.67 26.28 -0.12
C GLY A 240 -9.62 25.14 -0.43
N GLY A 241 -9.23 24.23 -1.32
CA GLY A 241 -9.95 22.97 -1.50
C GLY A 241 -10.06 22.18 -0.19
N SER A 242 -11.10 21.36 -0.08
CA SER A 242 -11.20 20.32 0.96
C SER A 242 -10.48 19.04 0.52
N GLY A 243 -10.34 18.07 1.41
CA GLY A 243 -9.49 16.88 1.23
C GLY A 243 -8.10 17.03 1.87
N HIS A 244 -7.93 18.01 2.75
CA HIS A 244 -6.70 18.26 3.53
C HIS A 244 -6.94 18.21 5.05
N GLU A 245 -8.15 17.83 5.46
CA GLU A 245 -8.61 17.83 6.84
C GLU A 245 -7.62 17.07 7.75
N PRO A 246 -7.26 17.62 8.94
CA PRO A 246 -7.89 18.75 9.62
C PRO A 246 -7.53 20.15 9.08
N SER A 247 -6.63 20.28 8.09
CA SER A 247 -6.37 21.58 7.46
C SER A 247 -7.57 22.08 6.66
N HIS A 248 -8.07 23.30 6.85
CA HIS A 248 -7.66 24.31 7.85
C HIS A 248 -8.56 24.37 9.10
N SER A 249 -9.76 23.77 9.02
CA SER A 249 -10.86 23.99 9.96
C SER A 249 -10.59 23.47 11.38
N GLY A 250 -9.75 22.45 11.54
CA GLY A 250 -9.31 21.95 12.85
C GLY A 250 -8.35 22.88 13.60
N PHE A 251 -7.88 23.96 12.97
CA PHE A 251 -6.97 24.97 13.53
C PHE A 251 -7.68 26.29 13.91
N ILE A 252 -9.03 26.28 14.00
CA ILE A 252 -9.80 27.43 14.49
C ILE A 252 -9.71 27.51 16.03
N SER A 253 -9.12 28.58 16.54
CA SER A 253 -8.97 28.86 17.98
C SER A 253 -8.49 30.29 18.19
N PRO A 254 -8.80 30.94 19.33
CA PRO A 254 -7.96 32.02 19.84
C PRO A 254 -6.48 31.58 19.81
N GLY A 255 -5.59 32.40 19.25
CA GLY A 255 -4.17 32.06 19.06
C GLY A 255 -3.83 31.28 17.78
N MET A 256 -4.82 30.91 16.94
CA MET A 256 -4.63 30.43 15.57
C MET A 256 -5.68 31.08 14.65
N LEU A 257 -6.38 30.31 13.80
CA LEU A 257 -7.34 30.86 12.86
C LEU A 257 -8.61 31.33 13.56
N THR A 258 -9.15 32.46 13.10
CA THR A 258 -10.47 32.96 13.53
C THR A 258 -11.60 32.28 12.75
N GLY A 259 -11.32 31.93 11.49
CA GLY A 259 -12.21 31.12 10.66
C GLY A 259 -11.55 30.62 9.37
N THR A 260 -12.29 29.76 8.66
CA THR A 260 -11.86 29.12 7.41
C THR A 260 -12.97 29.15 6.37
N VAL A 261 -12.60 29.11 5.09
CA VAL A 261 -13.54 28.93 3.98
C VAL A 261 -13.10 27.71 3.16
N SER A 262 -13.94 26.68 3.13
CA SER A 262 -13.70 25.46 2.34
C SER A 262 -14.29 25.58 0.94
N GLY A 263 -13.53 25.11 -0.05
CA GLY A 263 -14.00 24.94 -1.43
C GLY A 263 -14.71 23.61 -1.63
N SER A 264 -14.56 23.01 -2.81
CA SER A 264 -14.86 21.58 -3.02
C SER A 264 -13.56 20.76 -2.88
N ILE A 265 -13.62 19.43 -3.00
CA ILE A 265 -12.41 18.59 -2.93
C ILE A 265 -11.36 19.09 -3.93
N PHE A 266 -10.18 19.42 -3.43
CA PHE A 266 -9.03 19.97 -4.16
C PHE A 266 -9.31 21.23 -5.02
N ALA A 267 -10.45 21.89 -4.85
CA ALA A 267 -10.88 23.02 -5.67
C ALA A 267 -11.13 24.28 -4.81
N SER A 268 -10.36 25.34 -5.05
CA SER A 268 -10.39 26.60 -4.28
C SER A 268 -11.80 27.22 -4.14
N PRO A 269 -12.18 27.74 -2.95
CA PRO A 269 -13.49 28.35 -2.75
C PRO A 269 -13.69 29.60 -3.63
N PRO A 270 -14.95 29.89 -4.03
CA PRO A 270 -15.21 31.05 -4.85
C PRO A 270 -14.94 32.35 -4.08
N ALA A 271 -14.42 33.37 -4.76
CA ALA A 271 -14.12 34.68 -4.17
C ALA A 271 -15.31 35.33 -3.43
N SER A 272 -16.56 34.98 -3.78
CA SER A 272 -17.77 35.41 -3.07
C SER A 272 -17.91 34.82 -1.67
N ALA A 273 -17.51 33.56 -1.47
CA ALA A 273 -17.50 32.89 -0.16
C ALA A 273 -16.34 33.40 0.70
N ILE A 274 -15.14 33.52 0.13
CA ILE A 274 -13.97 34.10 0.82
C ILE A 274 -14.30 35.53 1.28
N HIS A 275 -14.90 36.35 0.41
CA HIS A 275 -15.30 37.71 0.74
C HIS A 275 -16.39 37.79 1.81
N ALA A 276 -17.34 36.83 1.84
CA ALA A 276 -18.27 36.69 2.96
C ALA A 276 -17.52 36.37 4.27
N GLY A 277 -16.52 35.49 4.22
CA GLY A 277 -15.60 35.22 5.34
C GLY A 277 -14.88 36.47 5.85
N ILE A 278 -14.25 37.24 4.95
CA ILE A 278 -13.58 38.50 5.32
C ILE A 278 -14.58 39.44 6.02
N ARG A 279 -15.79 39.63 5.45
CA ARG A 279 -16.80 40.52 6.04
C ARG A 279 -17.33 40.03 7.40
N THR A 280 -17.52 38.72 7.58
CA THR A 280 -17.98 38.13 8.85
C THR A 280 -16.92 38.20 9.95
N LEU A 281 -15.63 38.23 9.59
CA LEU A 281 -14.51 38.21 10.53
C LEU A 281 -13.79 39.55 10.69
N CYS A 282 -14.13 40.59 9.93
CA CYS A 282 -13.43 41.87 9.96
C CYS A 282 -13.66 42.62 11.28
N THR A 283 -12.55 43.03 11.90
CA THR A 283 -12.51 43.87 13.10
C THR A 283 -11.96 45.26 12.73
N GLU A 284 -11.93 46.19 13.68
CA GLU A 284 -11.31 47.51 13.48
C GLU A 284 -9.78 47.41 13.23
N LYS A 285 -9.14 46.33 13.73
CA LYS A 285 -7.74 46.02 13.41
C LYS A 285 -7.57 45.35 12.04
N GLY A 286 -8.61 44.69 11.52
CA GLY A 286 -8.66 44.12 10.17
C GLY A 286 -8.47 42.60 10.11
N VAL A 287 -8.29 42.07 8.88
CA VAL A 287 -8.15 40.64 8.59
C VAL A 287 -6.85 40.36 7.84
N LEU A 288 -6.10 39.33 8.25
CA LEU A 288 -5.05 38.74 7.42
C LEU A 288 -5.56 37.44 6.79
N CYS A 289 -5.51 37.38 5.46
CA CYS A 289 -5.72 36.15 4.70
C CYS A 289 -4.40 35.37 4.57
N ILE A 290 -4.35 34.14 5.08
CA ILE A 290 -3.20 33.23 4.95
C ILE A 290 -3.53 32.20 3.87
N VAL A 291 -2.80 32.24 2.75
CA VAL A 291 -3.19 31.58 1.50
C VAL A 291 -2.07 30.67 1.00
N LYS A 292 -2.38 29.39 0.75
CA LYS A 292 -1.44 28.44 0.13
C LYS A 292 -1.12 28.87 -1.31
N ASN A 293 0.13 28.75 -1.75
CA ASN A 293 0.55 29.18 -3.08
C ASN A 293 0.12 28.22 -4.20
N TYR A 294 -1.18 28.20 -4.49
CA TYR A 294 -1.78 27.56 -5.67
C TYR A 294 -2.51 28.60 -6.52
N THR A 295 -2.47 28.47 -7.84
CA THR A 295 -3.05 29.45 -8.78
C THR A 295 -4.53 29.74 -8.51
N GLY A 296 -5.32 28.70 -8.17
CA GLY A 296 -6.72 28.86 -7.78
C GLY A 296 -6.88 29.70 -6.50
N ASP A 297 -6.21 29.29 -5.42
CA ASP A 297 -6.22 29.98 -4.12
C ASP A 297 -5.80 31.44 -4.26
N ARG A 298 -4.66 31.72 -4.92
CA ARG A 298 -4.18 33.09 -5.16
C ARG A 298 -5.23 33.96 -5.87
N ILE A 299 -5.87 33.44 -6.92
CA ILE A 299 -6.82 34.21 -7.74
C ILE A 299 -8.11 34.46 -6.95
N GLN A 300 -8.66 33.47 -6.26
CA GLN A 300 -9.93 33.63 -5.54
C GLN A 300 -9.76 34.48 -4.28
N PHE A 301 -8.69 34.27 -3.48
CA PHE A 301 -8.40 35.13 -2.34
C PHE A 301 -8.03 36.55 -2.77
N GLY A 302 -7.18 36.73 -3.79
CA GLY A 302 -6.83 38.07 -4.30
C GLY A 302 -8.06 38.86 -4.76
N LYS A 303 -8.99 38.23 -5.49
CA LYS A 303 -10.28 38.84 -5.87
C LYS A 303 -11.16 39.20 -4.67
N ALA A 304 -11.12 38.41 -3.59
CA ALA A 304 -11.88 38.67 -2.38
C ALA A 304 -11.27 39.81 -1.55
N VAL A 305 -9.94 39.85 -1.41
CA VAL A 305 -9.20 40.91 -0.70
C VAL A 305 -9.33 42.25 -1.40
N GLU A 306 -9.16 42.28 -2.73
CA GLU A 306 -9.36 43.50 -3.52
C GLU A 306 -10.80 44.00 -3.51
N ARG A 307 -11.78 43.11 -3.31
CA ARG A 307 -13.16 43.51 -3.07
C ARG A 307 -13.35 44.07 -1.66
N ALA A 308 -12.79 43.41 -0.64
CA ALA A 308 -12.92 43.84 0.75
C ALA A 308 -12.30 45.24 0.98
N ARG A 309 -11.12 45.49 0.39
CA ARG A 309 -10.45 46.80 0.39
C ARG A 309 -11.31 47.90 -0.24
N ARG A 310 -12.02 47.62 -1.34
CA ARG A 310 -12.98 48.57 -1.98
C ARG A 310 -14.24 48.80 -1.14
N GLU A 311 -14.65 47.81 -0.34
CA GLU A 311 -15.72 47.92 0.64
C GLU A 311 -15.22 48.52 1.99
N GLY A 312 -13.99 49.05 2.05
CA GLY A 312 -13.43 49.78 3.19
C GLY A 312 -12.84 48.92 4.31
N MET A 313 -12.82 47.59 4.17
CA MET A 313 -12.28 46.68 5.16
C MET A 313 -10.74 46.65 5.09
N ARG A 314 -10.08 46.79 6.25
CA ARG A 314 -8.62 46.59 6.38
C ARG A 314 -8.32 45.11 6.17
N THR A 315 -7.68 44.77 5.06
CA THR A 315 -7.41 43.38 4.69
C THR A 315 -6.05 43.25 4.02
N GLU A 316 -5.22 42.36 4.54
CA GLU A 316 -3.93 41.95 3.96
C GLU A 316 -3.92 40.47 3.58
N MET A 317 -2.93 40.07 2.77
CA MET A 317 -2.81 38.71 2.26
C MET A 317 -1.36 38.24 2.23
N VAL A 318 -1.04 37.21 3.00
CA VAL A 318 0.24 36.50 2.95
C VAL A 318 0.09 35.22 2.11
N VAL A 319 1.07 34.95 1.26
CA VAL A 319 1.09 33.76 0.39
C VAL A 319 2.20 32.82 0.86
N VAL A 320 1.82 31.63 1.32
CA VAL A 320 2.77 30.62 1.80
C VAL A 320 3.12 29.67 0.67
N GLY A 321 4.40 29.62 0.31
CA GLY A 321 4.96 28.74 -0.71
C GLY A 321 6.33 28.26 -0.27
N GLU A 322 6.35 27.11 0.40
CA GLU A 322 7.48 26.54 1.15
C GLU A 322 8.04 25.24 0.55
N ASP A 323 7.38 24.64 -0.43
CA ASP A 323 7.77 23.39 -1.08
C ASP A 323 9.16 23.44 -1.77
N CYS A 324 10.17 22.79 -1.18
CA CYS A 324 11.53 22.72 -1.73
C CYS A 324 11.71 21.61 -2.79
N ALA A 325 10.68 20.80 -3.07
CA ALA A 325 10.84 19.64 -3.96
C ALA A 325 10.99 20.03 -5.44
N ILE A 326 10.44 21.18 -5.85
CA ILE A 326 10.59 21.73 -7.21
C ILE A 326 11.60 22.88 -7.18
N GLY A 327 12.63 22.81 -8.03
CA GLY A 327 13.65 23.86 -8.15
C GLY A 327 13.17 25.12 -8.86
N ARG A 328 13.86 26.25 -8.61
CA ARG A 328 13.57 27.61 -9.10
C ARG A 328 13.31 27.65 -10.61
N ASP A 329 14.12 26.96 -11.41
CA ASP A 329 14.01 26.98 -12.87
C ASP A 329 12.71 26.32 -13.36
N ARG A 330 12.26 25.25 -12.69
CA ARG A 330 11.00 24.53 -13.01
C ARG A 330 9.77 25.17 -12.35
N VAL A 331 9.95 25.86 -11.22
CA VAL A 331 8.89 26.64 -10.53
C VAL A 331 8.47 27.88 -11.32
N GLY A 332 9.45 28.60 -11.89
CA GLY A 332 9.19 29.82 -12.66
C GLY A 332 8.35 30.87 -11.91
N ARG A 333 7.42 31.52 -12.62
CA ARG A 333 6.59 32.60 -12.07
C ARG A 333 5.47 32.16 -11.11
N ALA A 334 5.22 30.85 -10.97
CA ALA A 334 4.17 30.35 -10.08
C ALA A 334 4.57 30.41 -8.59
N GLY A 335 5.86 30.23 -8.28
CA GLY A 335 6.38 30.06 -6.91
C GLY A 335 6.20 28.64 -6.37
N ARG A 336 6.96 28.30 -5.32
CA ARG A 336 6.89 26.99 -4.61
C ARG A 336 5.44 26.71 -4.16
N ARG A 337 4.98 25.46 -4.19
CA ARG A 337 3.64 25.10 -3.67
C ARG A 337 3.51 25.41 -2.17
N GLY A 338 2.27 25.68 -1.73
CA GLY A 338 1.93 25.78 -0.31
C GLY A 338 1.61 24.41 0.28
N LEU A 339 2.21 24.03 1.41
CA LEU A 339 2.09 22.69 2.01
C LEU A 339 1.87 22.81 3.55
N ALA A 340 2.32 21.81 4.31
CA ALA A 340 2.11 21.70 5.76
C ALA A 340 2.80 22.82 6.58
N GLY A 341 3.82 23.49 6.03
CA GLY A 341 4.47 24.65 6.66
C GLY A 341 3.54 25.85 6.83
N THR A 342 2.49 25.96 6.02
CA THR A 342 1.35 26.88 6.23
C THR A 342 0.82 26.84 7.68
N LEU A 343 0.88 25.69 8.36
CA LEU A 343 0.41 25.56 9.74
C LEU A 343 1.27 26.30 10.77
N PHE A 344 2.58 26.43 10.52
CA PHE A 344 3.44 27.29 11.34
C PHE A 344 3.07 28.77 11.16
N VAL A 345 2.72 29.19 9.94
CA VAL A 345 2.23 30.55 9.68
C VAL A 345 0.94 30.81 10.45
N HIS A 346 -0.02 29.87 10.45
CA HIS A 346 -1.25 29.96 11.25
C HIS A 346 -0.96 30.11 12.75
N LYS A 347 -0.05 29.30 13.29
CA LYS A 347 0.30 29.29 14.72
C LYS A 347 0.94 30.61 15.16
N ILE A 348 1.93 31.08 14.40
CA ILE A 348 2.78 32.21 14.79
C ILE A 348 2.10 33.55 14.50
N ALA A 349 1.37 33.68 13.38
CA ALA A 349 0.51 34.82 13.14
C ALA A 349 -0.61 34.89 14.20
N GLY A 350 -1.16 33.74 14.60
CA GLY A 350 -2.24 33.65 15.59
C GLY A 350 -1.82 34.10 16.98
N ALA A 351 -0.64 33.67 17.46
CA ALA A 351 -0.04 34.16 18.70
C ALA A 351 0.18 35.69 18.65
N THR A 352 0.76 36.18 17.55
CA THR A 352 1.03 37.61 17.34
C THR A 352 -0.25 38.45 17.33
N ALA A 353 -1.32 37.93 16.69
CA ALA A 353 -2.64 38.55 16.69
C ALA A 353 -3.30 38.51 18.08
N ARG A 354 -3.19 37.40 18.82
CA ARG A 354 -3.74 37.27 20.19
C ARG A 354 -3.13 38.33 21.14
N ARG A 355 -1.83 38.61 21.01
CA ARG A 355 -1.13 39.68 21.75
C ARG A 355 -1.51 41.10 21.32
N GLY A 356 -2.40 41.25 20.34
CA GLY A 356 -3.05 42.51 20.00
C GLY A 356 -2.29 43.44 19.04
N ALA A 357 -1.28 42.91 18.36
CA ALA A 357 -0.51 43.61 17.32
C ALA A 357 -1.38 44.17 16.17
N SER A 358 -0.83 45.10 15.39
CA SER A 358 -1.50 45.65 14.20
C SER A 358 -1.51 44.66 13.03
N LEU A 359 -2.40 44.87 12.05
CA LEU A 359 -2.47 44.04 10.84
C LEU A 359 -1.13 43.99 10.09
N GLU A 360 -0.43 45.12 10.05
CA GLU A 360 0.86 45.29 9.40
C GLU A 360 1.95 44.46 10.12
N GLN A 361 1.94 44.45 11.46
CA GLN A 361 2.85 43.64 12.27
C GLN A 361 2.56 42.14 12.15
N VAL A 362 1.28 41.75 12.18
CA VAL A 362 0.86 40.35 12.00
C VAL A 362 1.20 39.85 10.59
N TYR A 363 1.01 40.68 9.56
CA TYR A 363 1.44 40.39 8.18
C TYR A 363 2.96 40.23 8.07
N GLN A 364 3.75 41.17 8.61
CA GLN A 364 5.21 41.09 8.60
C GLN A 364 5.71 39.82 9.31
N ARG A 365 5.11 39.46 10.45
CA ARG A 365 5.45 38.24 11.19
C ARG A 365 5.08 36.97 10.41
N ALA A 366 3.90 36.94 9.78
CA ALA A 366 3.46 35.83 8.94
C ALA A 366 4.37 35.64 7.70
N GLN A 367 4.78 36.73 7.04
CA GLN A 367 5.71 36.69 5.91
C GLN A 367 7.10 36.21 6.35
N HIS A 368 7.65 36.75 7.43
CA HIS A 368 8.94 36.30 8.00
C HIS A 368 8.97 34.79 8.27
N VAL A 369 7.86 34.24 8.77
CA VAL A 369 7.71 32.78 8.98
C VAL A 369 7.64 32.04 7.65
N ALA A 370 6.81 32.49 6.70
CA ALA A 370 6.71 31.86 5.37
C ALA A 370 8.04 31.86 4.60
N ASP A 371 8.88 32.87 4.78
CA ASP A 371 10.22 32.98 4.18
C ASP A 371 11.26 32.06 4.84
N ASN A 372 11.00 31.56 6.06
CA ASN A 372 11.92 30.73 6.86
C ASN A 372 11.44 29.27 7.01
N ILE A 373 10.65 28.78 6.06
CA ILE A 373 10.19 27.37 6.00
C ILE A 373 10.60 26.68 4.69
N GLY A 374 10.93 25.40 4.81
CA GLY A 374 11.03 24.45 3.71
C GLY A 374 10.30 23.14 4.01
N THR A 375 9.51 22.66 3.05
CA THR A 375 8.77 21.37 3.13
C THR A 375 9.11 20.48 1.94
N VAL A 376 9.18 19.16 2.15
CA VAL A 376 9.18 18.15 1.08
C VAL A 376 8.26 16.99 1.45
N GLY A 377 7.35 16.63 0.54
CA GLY A 377 6.46 15.48 0.65
C GLY A 377 6.94 14.26 -0.15
N VAL A 378 6.50 13.07 0.25
CA VAL A 378 6.81 11.78 -0.39
C VAL A 378 5.66 10.80 -0.15
N ALA A 379 5.31 9.99 -1.15
CA ALA A 379 4.16 9.07 -1.07
C ALA A 379 4.49 7.65 -1.57
N LEU A 380 3.87 6.68 -0.89
CA LEU A 380 3.84 5.24 -1.22
C LEU A 380 2.59 4.88 -2.03
N THR A 381 1.51 5.64 -1.89
CA THR A 381 0.29 5.48 -2.71
C THR A 381 -0.28 6.83 -3.16
N PRO A 382 -0.96 6.89 -4.33
CA PRO A 382 -1.83 8.00 -4.69
C PRO A 382 -3.05 8.09 -3.75
N CYS A 383 -3.62 9.29 -3.58
CA CYS A 383 -4.97 9.46 -3.05
C CYS A 383 -6.05 9.03 -4.06
N THR A 384 -7.23 8.66 -3.58
CA THR A 384 -8.43 8.54 -4.41
C THR A 384 -9.41 9.67 -4.11
N ILE A 385 -9.94 10.34 -5.13
CA ILE A 385 -10.93 11.41 -4.97
C ILE A 385 -12.32 10.80 -4.70
N PRO A 386 -13.18 11.37 -3.83
CA PRO A 386 -14.57 10.94 -3.69
C PRO A 386 -15.31 10.82 -5.03
N GLY A 387 -15.96 9.68 -5.27
CA GLY A 387 -16.65 9.39 -6.54
C GLY A 387 -15.76 8.94 -7.70
N ALA A 388 -14.42 8.92 -7.57
CA ALA A 388 -13.52 8.39 -8.57
C ALA A 388 -13.38 6.86 -8.47
N THR A 389 -13.34 6.18 -9.63
CA THR A 389 -13.16 4.72 -9.75
C THR A 389 -11.69 4.29 -9.84
N GLU A 390 -10.77 5.24 -9.96
CA GLU A 390 -9.32 5.03 -9.99
C GLU A 390 -8.63 6.09 -9.11
N PRO A 391 -7.41 5.84 -8.61
CA PRO A 391 -6.64 6.84 -7.87
C PRO A 391 -6.24 8.03 -8.76
N ALA A 392 -5.84 9.15 -8.13
CA ALA A 392 -5.52 10.40 -8.84
C ALA A 392 -4.40 10.27 -9.90
N PHE A 393 -3.51 9.29 -9.74
CA PHE A 393 -2.50 8.88 -10.72
C PHE A 393 -2.08 7.42 -10.44
N GLN A 394 -1.41 6.75 -11.39
CA GLN A 394 -0.95 5.37 -11.22
C GLN A 394 0.50 5.31 -10.69
N MET A 395 0.80 4.38 -9.78
CA MET A 395 2.11 4.12 -9.18
C MET A 395 2.34 2.60 -9.08
N GLY A 396 3.56 2.12 -9.26
CA GLY A 396 3.91 0.69 -9.17
C GLY A 396 3.96 0.17 -7.72
N SER A 397 3.75 -1.13 -7.53
CA SER A 397 3.65 -1.77 -6.19
C SER A 397 4.95 -1.81 -5.37
N ASN A 398 6.08 -1.45 -5.97
CA ASN A 398 7.37 -1.25 -5.30
C ASN A 398 7.97 0.12 -5.64
N GLU A 399 7.16 1.08 -6.08
CA GLU A 399 7.57 2.47 -6.30
C GLU A 399 7.23 3.34 -5.07
N MET A 400 7.97 4.45 -4.94
CA MET A 400 7.57 5.60 -4.15
C MET A 400 7.91 6.88 -4.91
N GLU A 401 7.12 7.93 -4.73
CA GLU A 401 7.28 9.20 -5.46
C GLU A 401 7.65 10.34 -4.50
N PHE A 402 8.66 11.13 -4.86
CA PHE A 402 9.16 12.27 -4.10
C PHE A 402 8.65 13.59 -4.70
N GLY A 403 8.26 14.53 -3.83
CA GLY A 403 7.88 15.88 -4.22
C GLY A 403 6.47 16.01 -4.77
N LEU A 404 5.50 15.23 -4.29
CA LEU A 404 4.08 15.40 -4.66
C LEU A 404 3.50 16.69 -4.05
N GLY A 405 2.38 17.13 -4.61
CA GLY A 405 1.51 18.13 -3.97
C GLY A 405 0.38 17.47 -3.19
N ILE A 406 -0.37 18.28 -2.44
CA ILE A 406 -1.48 17.80 -1.58
C ILE A 406 -2.79 17.54 -2.35
N HIS A 407 -2.86 17.82 -3.66
CA HIS A 407 -4.03 17.54 -4.49
C HIS A 407 -3.85 16.29 -5.39
N GLY A 408 -2.90 15.42 -5.05
CA GLY A 408 -2.50 14.30 -5.90
C GLY A 408 -1.68 14.72 -7.13
N GLU A 409 -1.05 15.90 -7.14
CA GLU A 409 -0.16 16.28 -8.24
C GLU A 409 1.10 15.41 -8.25
N ALA A 410 1.45 14.88 -9.43
CA ALA A 410 2.65 14.11 -9.66
C ALA A 410 3.92 14.83 -9.16
N GLY A 411 4.91 14.03 -8.76
CA GLY A 411 6.10 14.50 -8.09
C GLY A 411 7.20 14.99 -9.03
N ILE A 412 8.42 15.01 -8.49
CA ILE A 412 9.64 15.32 -9.25
C ILE A 412 10.48 14.08 -9.58
N GLN A 413 10.33 12.98 -8.83
CA GLN A 413 11.10 11.76 -9.03
C GLN A 413 10.38 10.54 -8.45
N ARG A 414 10.30 9.45 -9.23
CA ARG A 414 9.98 8.11 -8.73
C ARG A 414 11.25 7.31 -8.49
N VAL A 415 11.22 6.45 -7.47
CA VAL A 415 12.28 5.48 -7.14
C VAL A 415 11.64 4.21 -6.61
N ALA A 416 12.41 3.12 -6.47
CA ALA A 416 11.98 1.97 -5.69
C ALA A 416 11.79 2.36 -4.21
N ILE A 417 10.95 1.63 -3.46
CA ILE A 417 10.72 1.88 -2.03
C ILE A 417 12.05 1.85 -1.25
N LEU A 418 12.30 2.91 -0.47
CA LEU A 418 13.48 3.10 0.36
C LEU A 418 13.18 2.77 1.83
N SER A 419 14.22 2.61 2.65
CA SER A 419 14.06 2.55 4.10
C SER A 419 13.48 3.87 4.65
N ALA A 420 12.85 3.83 5.83
CA ALA A 420 12.38 5.05 6.51
C ALA A 420 13.53 6.04 6.76
N ARG A 421 14.71 5.52 7.13
CA ARG A 421 15.96 6.27 7.33
C ARG A 421 16.42 7.02 6.07
N ASP A 422 16.45 6.33 4.93
CA ASP A 422 16.91 6.92 3.67
C ASP A 422 15.84 7.85 3.06
N THR A 423 14.56 7.59 3.33
CA THR A 423 13.44 8.47 3.00
C THR A 423 13.52 9.79 3.75
N ALA A 424 13.67 9.73 5.09
CA ALA A 424 13.82 10.91 5.94
C ALA A 424 15.05 11.73 5.54
N ARG A 425 16.22 11.07 5.38
CA ARG A 425 17.46 11.67 4.85
C ARG A 425 17.21 12.43 3.55
N LYS A 426 16.65 11.76 2.53
CA LYS A 426 16.47 12.32 1.19
C LYS A 426 15.50 13.51 1.16
N CYS A 427 14.42 13.47 1.96
CA CYS A 427 13.53 14.62 2.11
C CYS A 427 14.22 15.80 2.80
N LEU A 428 15.00 15.55 3.86
CA LEU A 428 15.72 16.58 4.59
C LEU A 428 16.88 17.20 3.79
N ASP A 429 17.60 16.40 2.99
CA ASP A 429 18.63 16.90 2.07
C ASP A 429 18.05 17.83 0.99
N MET A 430 16.85 17.54 0.48
CA MET A 430 16.15 18.45 -0.45
C MET A 430 15.73 19.77 0.21
N ILE A 431 15.40 19.76 1.52
CA ILE A 431 15.07 20.98 2.28
C ILE A 431 16.32 21.80 2.60
N LEU A 432 17.41 21.13 3.00
CA LEU A 432 18.68 21.74 3.45
C LEU A 432 19.66 22.05 2.31
N SER A 433 19.30 21.76 1.05
CA SER A 433 20.18 21.90 -0.12
C SER A 433 20.86 23.29 -0.20
N ARG A 434 22.08 23.30 -0.75
CA ARG A 434 22.87 24.51 -1.04
C ARG A 434 23.06 24.78 -2.53
N GLU A 435 22.43 23.99 -3.38
CA GLU A 435 22.39 24.23 -4.83
C GLU A 435 21.59 25.51 -5.12
N ALA A 436 22.02 26.34 -6.08
CA ALA A 436 21.33 27.61 -6.38
C ALA A 436 19.84 27.42 -6.73
N ASP A 437 19.50 26.32 -7.42
CA ASP A 437 18.14 25.96 -7.82
C ASP A 437 17.23 25.51 -6.67
N ARG A 438 17.78 24.99 -5.55
CA ARG A 438 17.03 24.35 -4.46
C ARG A 438 17.30 24.89 -3.05
N GLY A 439 18.35 25.70 -2.90
CA GLY A 439 18.70 26.37 -1.64
C GLY A 439 17.69 27.46 -1.31
N TYR A 440 16.54 27.05 -0.78
CA TYR A 440 15.46 27.91 -0.32
C TYR A 440 15.53 28.21 1.17
N LEU A 441 15.98 27.25 1.99
CA LEU A 441 16.04 27.35 3.44
C LEU A 441 17.51 27.34 3.93
N PRO A 442 18.12 28.51 4.20
CA PRO A 442 19.49 28.58 4.69
C PRO A 442 19.55 28.25 6.19
N VAL A 443 19.60 26.96 6.52
CA VAL A 443 19.85 26.44 7.89
C VAL A 443 21.25 25.86 7.95
N ASP A 444 22.15 26.48 8.71
CA ASP A 444 23.57 26.08 8.85
C ASP A 444 23.82 25.17 10.07
N ALA A 445 25.00 24.54 10.12
CA ALA A 445 25.41 23.75 11.28
C ALA A 445 25.53 24.63 12.54
N GLY A 446 25.02 24.15 13.67
CA GLY A 446 24.88 24.89 14.92
C GLY A 446 23.57 25.68 15.06
N GLU A 447 22.73 25.75 14.02
CA GLU A 447 21.43 26.41 14.12
C GLU A 447 20.33 25.55 14.78
N ARG A 448 19.15 26.16 14.94
CA ARG A 448 17.98 25.56 15.60
C ARG A 448 16.78 25.56 14.64
N VAL A 449 16.05 24.46 14.59
CA VAL A 449 14.82 24.32 13.78
C VAL A 449 13.66 23.76 14.59
N ALA A 450 12.43 24.08 14.18
CA ALA A 450 11.27 23.27 14.54
C ALA A 450 10.97 22.28 13.40
N LEU A 451 10.81 21.00 13.74
CA LEU A 451 10.48 19.92 12.82
C LEU A 451 8.96 19.65 12.87
N LEU A 452 8.36 19.44 11.70
CA LEU A 452 7.04 18.83 11.56
C LEU A 452 7.13 17.61 10.62
N VAL A 453 6.70 16.44 11.11
CA VAL A 453 6.53 15.20 10.33
C VAL A 453 5.04 14.93 10.16
N ASN A 454 4.50 15.35 9.03
CA ASN A 454 3.07 15.36 8.75
C ASN A 454 2.64 14.15 7.92
N ASN A 455 1.67 13.38 8.41
CA ASN A 455 1.02 12.28 7.68
C ASN A 455 0.07 12.85 6.61
N LEU A 456 0.20 12.37 5.37
CA LEU A 456 -0.66 12.78 4.25
C LEU A 456 -2.02 12.05 4.25
N GLY A 457 -2.23 11.09 5.15
CA GLY A 457 -3.54 10.51 5.48
C GLY A 457 -3.47 9.01 5.76
N GLY A 458 -2.80 8.27 4.88
CA GLY A 458 -2.82 6.80 4.84
C GLY A 458 -1.73 6.07 5.63
N MET A 459 -0.82 6.77 6.34
CA MET A 459 0.23 6.12 7.15
C MET A 459 -0.21 5.84 8.59
N THR A 460 0.39 4.82 9.20
CA THR A 460 0.19 4.49 10.63
C THR A 460 1.01 5.39 11.56
N ALA A 461 0.60 5.47 12.84
CA ALA A 461 1.37 6.17 13.86
C ALA A 461 2.77 5.55 14.10
N LEU A 462 2.92 4.24 13.90
CA LEU A 462 4.21 3.54 14.03
C LEU A 462 5.22 4.05 13.00
N GLU A 463 4.83 4.12 11.72
CA GLU A 463 5.69 4.65 10.66
C GLU A 463 6.07 6.11 10.92
N ILE A 464 5.11 6.94 11.32
CA ILE A 464 5.35 8.36 11.64
C ILE A 464 6.35 8.51 12.78
N HIS A 465 6.29 7.70 13.84
CA HIS A 465 7.27 7.75 14.94
C HIS A 465 8.65 7.23 14.53
N ILE A 466 8.74 6.21 13.67
CA ILE A 466 10.01 5.75 13.07
C ILE A 466 10.64 6.87 12.23
N LEU A 467 9.83 7.56 11.42
CA LEU A 467 10.27 8.68 10.59
C LEU A 467 10.68 9.92 11.42
N VAL A 468 10.04 10.16 12.57
CA VAL A 468 10.48 11.19 13.55
C VAL A 468 11.85 10.84 14.12
N ARG A 469 12.05 9.61 14.61
CA ARG A 469 13.35 9.13 15.14
C ARG A 469 14.46 9.30 14.11
N ASP A 470 14.23 8.83 12.89
CA ASP A 470 15.25 8.83 11.85
C ASP A 470 15.53 10.26 11.32
N ALA A 471 14.54 11.15 11.31
CA ALA A 471 14.73 12.56 11.01
C ALA A 471 15.53 13.31 12.09
N LEU A 472 15.26 13.05 13.37
CA LEU A 472 16.01 13.62 14.49
C LEU A 472 17.47 13.18 14.48
N ALA A 473 17.73 11.88 14.31
CA ALA A 473 19.07 11.34 14.17
C ALA A 473 19.82 11.96 12.97
N TYR A 474 19.14 12.21 11.85
CA TYR A 474 19.75 12.87 10.70
C TYR A 474 20.07 14.36 10.94
N LEU A 475 19.17 15.11 11.58
CA LEU A 475 19.40 16.53 11.90
C LEU A 475 20.52 16.69 12.94
N HIS A 476 20.56 15.83 13.96
CA HIS A 476 21.67 15.76 14.91
C HIS A 476 23.00 15.48 14.18
N SER A 477 23.03 14.55 13.22
CA SER A 477 24.25 14.26 12.44
C SER A 477 24.70 15.40 11.50
N LYS A 478 23.92 16.49 11.39
CA LYS A 478 24.29 17.74 10.69
C LYS A 478 24.61 18.87 11.68
N SER A 479 24.66 18.57 12.98
CA SER A 479 24.75 19.53 14.09
C SER A 479 23.61 20.57 14.07
N ILE A 480 22.42 20.18 13.63
CA ILE A 480 21.21 21.02 13.66
C ILE A 480 20.34 20.59 14.84
N SER A 481 20.10 21.52 15.78
CA SER A 481 19.30 21.24 16.98
C SER A 481 17.80 21.38 16.73
N VAL A 482 16.99 20.53 17.37
CA VAL A 482 15.55 20.43 17.12
C VAL A 482 14.74 20.59 18.42
N PRO A 483 14.68 21.80 19.02
CA PRO A 483 13.95 22.00 20.29
C PRO A 483 12.45 21.70 20.20
N ARG A 484 11.84 21.74 19.00
CA ARG A 484 10.42 21.38 18.81
C ARG A 484 10.22 20.38 17.69
N VAL A 485 9.40 19.38 17.98
CA VAL A 485 8.95 18.35 17.06
C VAL A 485 7.43 18.30 17.13
N TYR A 486 6.79 18.35 15.97
CA TYR A 486 5.37 18.08 15.80
C TYR A 486 5.21 16.88 14.86
N SER A 487 4.24 16.02 15.13
CA SER A 487 3.97 14.87 14.26
C SER A 487 2.50 14.47 14.30
N GLY A 488 2.00 13.93 13.19
CA GLY A 488 0.62 13.48 13.07
C GLY A 488 -0.06 13.92 11.77
N THR A 489 -1.37 13.71 11.69
CA THR A 489 -2.18 13.95 10.49
C THR A 489 -2.74 15.37 10.52
N LEU A 490 -2.01 16.35 9.96
CA LEU A 490 -2.31 17.78 10.13
C LEU A 490 -2.74 18.48 8.82
N MET A 491 -2.12 18.13 7.70
CA MET A 491 -2.51 18.54 6.35
C MET A 491 -2.42 17.33 5.41
N THR A 492 -3.59 16.78 5.07
CA THR A 492 -3.68 15.54 4.29
C THR A 492 -3.77 15.77 2.79
N SER A 493 -3.73 14.67 2.05
CA SER A 493 -4.22 14.51 0.69
C SER A 493 -5.18 13.31 0.69
N LEU A 494 -6.34 13.49 1.33
CA LEU A 494 -7.34 12.44 1.55
C LEU A 494 -6.74 11.16 2.20
N ASP A 495 -6.64 10.09 1.43
CA ASP A 495 -6.18 8.74 1.78
C ASP A 495 -4.78 8.40 1.23
N MET A 496 -4.01 9.41 0.81
CA MET A 496 -2.62 9.24 0.36
C MET A 496 -1.75 8.64 1.48
N SER A 497 -1.21 7.44 1.26
CA SER A 497 -0.15 6.91 2.14
C SER A 497 1.15 7.62 1.79
N GLY A 498 1.59 8.49 2.68
CA GLY A 498 2.78 9.32 2.51
C GLY A 498 3.00 10.28 3.67
N VAL A 499 4.16 10.93 3.67
CA VAL A 499 4.62 11.83 4.73
C VAL A 499 5.18 13.11 4.10
N SER A 500 5.11 14.22 4.83
CA SER A 500 5.89 15.41 4.52
C SER A 500 6.71 15.88 5.71
N PHE A 501 7.99 16.15 5.45
CA PHE A 501 8.92 16.75 6.40
C PHE A 501 8.93 18.25 6.18
N THR A 502 8.85 19.02 7.27
CA THR A 502 8.91 20.48 7.24
C THR A 502 9.88 20.97 8.30
N LEU A 503 10.77 21.89 7.91
CA LEU A 503 11.65 22.61 8.83
C LEU A 503 11.29 24.09 8.83
N LEU A 504 11.09 24.63 10.04
CA LEU A 504 11.02 26.08 10.31
C LEU A 504 12.32 26.51 10.98
N ARG A 505 13.06 27.44 10.38
CA ARG A 505 14.29 28.00 10.96
C ARG A 505 13.96 28.92 12.13
N LEU A 506 14.51 28.62 13.32
CA LEU A 506 14.31 29.41 14.52
C LEU A 506 15.38 30.51 14.59
N VAL A 507 15.21 31.53 13.74
CA VAL A 507 16.16 32.65 13.59
C VAL A 507 16.50 33.25 14.97
N PRO A 508 17.79 33.39 15.34
CA PRO A 508 18.18 33.89 16.67
C PRO A 508 17.56 35.24 17.02
N GLY A 509 17.07 35.38 18.25
CA GLY A 509 16.41 36.60 18.74
C GLY A 509 15.02 36.90 18.15
N SER A 510 14.51 36.07 17.23
CA SER A 510 13.21 36.32 16.58
C SER A 510 11.99 36.16 17.51
N GLY A 511 12.08 35.35 18.56
CA GLY A 511 10.93 34.98 19.41
C GLY A 511 10.00 33.91 18.80
N VAL A 512 10.42 33.23 17.72
CA VAL A 512 9.56 32.26 17.00
C VAL A 512 9.30 30.99 17.82
N LEU A 513 10.25 30.56 18.67
CA LEU A 513 10.07 29.39 19.54
C LEU A 513 8.97 29.63 20.59
N GLU A 514 8.91 30.84 21.11
CA GLU A 514 7.92 31.31 22.07
C GLU A 514 6.52 31.42 21.44
N ASP A 515 6.44 31.79 20.16
CA ASP A 515 5.19 31.80 19.38
C ASP A 515 4.66 30.39 19.08
N LEU A 516 5.55 29.40 18.92
CA LEU A 516 5.19 27.98 18.81
C LEU A 516 4.64 27.43 20.13
N ASP A 517 5.21 27.85 21.27
CA ASP A 517 4.84 27.40 22.61
C ASP A 517 3.50 27.97 23.12
N GLU A 518 3.06 29.13 22.63
CA GLU A 518 1.86 29.79 23.15
C GLU A 518 0.61 28.89 23.04
N GLU A 519 -0.05 28.58 24.16
CA GLU A 519 -1.13 27.57 24.21
C GLU A 519 -2.31 27.91 23.28
N VAL A 520 -2.94 26.87 22.72
CA VAL A 520 -4.06 26.96 21.77
C VAL A 520 -5.10 25.88 22.06
N GLU A 521 -6.38 26.19 21.81
CA GLU A 521 -7.53 25.31 22.11
C GLU A 521 -8.05 24.57 20.87
N CYS A 522 -7.43 24.74 19.71
CA CYS A 522 -7.84 24.09 18.47
C CYS A 522 -7.61 22.57 18.54
N ALA A 523 -8.58 21.80 18.04
CA ALA A 523 -8.58 20.34 18.14
C ALA A 523 -7.40 19.65 17.43
N ALA A 524 -6.82 20.27 16.40
CA ALA A 524 -5.83 19.62 15.54
C ALA A 524 -4.36 20.02 15.78
N TRP A 525 -4.05 21.02 16.61
CA TRP A 525 -2.64 21.36 16.87
C TRP A 525 -2.05 20.42 17.94
N PRO A 526 -0.96 19.67 17.65
CA PRO A 526 -0.43 18.72 18.61
C PRO A 526 0.03 19.37 19.91
N ARG A 527 -0.43 18.83 21.04
CA ARG A 527 0.15 19.14 22.35
C ARG A 527 1.47 18.38 22.49
N VAL A 528 2.56 19.13 22.69
CA VAL A 528 3.91 18.60 22.92
C VAL A 528 4.22 18.77 24.40
N PHE A 529 4.71 17.74 25.06
CA PHE A 529 5.08 17.80 26.48
C PHE A 529 6.51 18.33 26.64
N GLY A 530 6.66 19.39 27.43
CA GLY A 530 7.97 19.93 27.83
C GLY A 530 8.76 20.63 26.72
N ARG A 531 10.08 20.74 26.93
CA ARG A 531 11.04 21.33 25.99
C ARG A 531 12.25 20.41 25.85
N TRP A 532 12.69 20.13 24.63
CA TRP A 532 13.98 19.51 24.37
C TRP A 532 15.10 20.55 24.46
N ASP A 533 15.50 20.88 25.69
CA ASP A 533 16.59 21.84 25.93
C ASP A 533 17.98 21.19 25.71
N SER A 534 18.09 19.86 25.87
CA SER A 534 19.24 19.04 25.41
C SER A 534 19.24 18.82 23.89
N GLY A 535 18.05 18.73 23.28
CA GLY A 535 17.86 18.33 21.88
C GLY A 535 17.84 16.81 21.63
N GLU A 536 17.91 16.00 22.68
CA GLU A 536 17.99 14.53 22.60
C GLU A 536 16.90 13.84 23.44
N PRO A 537 16.34 12.70 22.98
CA PRO A 537 15.37 11.93 23.75
C PRO A 537 16.03 11.24 24.95
N HIS A 538 15.36 11.28 26.11
CA HIS A 538 15.71 10.42 27.23
C HIS A 538 15.13 9.03 26.96
N ILE A 539 16.01 8.03 26.90
CA ILE A 539 15.66 6.61 26.82
C ILE A 539 16.39 5.97 28.00
N ASP A 540 15.66 5.25 28.84
CA ASP A 540 16.25 4.41 29.89
C ASP A 540 16.58 3.05 29.26
N GLU A 541 17.86 2.69 29.23
CA GLU A 541 18.33 1.37 28.83
C GLU A 541 18.73 0.61 30.09
N GLU A 542 18.01 -0.46 30.42
CA GLU A 542 18.41 -1.38 31.49
C GLU A 542 19.57 -2.26 30.98
N GLU A 543 20.68 -2.31 31.74
CA GLU A 543 21.78 -3.23 31.44
C GLU A 543 21.28 -4.68 31.59
N GLU A 544 21.42 -5.50 30.54
CA GLU A 544 21.10 -6.92 30.65
C GLU A 544 22.06 -7.60 31.64
N GLU A 545 21.52 -8.25 32.68
CA GLU A 545 22.36 -9.06 33.58
C GLU A 545 23.11 -10.13 32.77
N GLU A 546 24.45 -10.17 32.89
CA GLU A 546 25.33 -11.20 32.29
C GLU A 546 25.18 -12.59 32.97
N GLY A 547 23.94 -13.07 33.11
CA GLY A 547 23.64 -14.40 33.62
C GLY A 547 24.01 -15.48 32.62
N GLU A 548 24.82 -16.46 33.07
CA GLU A 548 25.49 -17.52 32.27
C GLU A 548 24.79 -17.85 30.93
N THR A 549 25.30 -17.26 29.85
CA THR A 549 24.74 -17.41 28.50
C THR A 549 25.09 -18.75 27.86
N ALA A 550 26.23 -19.34 28.23
CA ALA A 550 26.74 -20.56 27.62
C ALA A 550 25.97 -21.83 28.06
N TRP A 551 25.50 -22.59 27.06
CA TRP A 551 25.01 -23.94 27.26
C TRP A 551 26.18 -24.91 27.45
N ARG A 552 26.15 -25.66 28.56
CA ARG A 552 27.09 -26.73 28.87
C ARG A 552 26.57 -28.05 28.34
N VAL A 553 27.49 -28.87 27.82
CA VAL A 553 27.19 -30.24 27.42
C VAL A 553 28.24 -31.16 28.02
N GLN A 554 27.82 -32.22 28.71
CA GLN A 554 28.72 -33.20 29.32
C GLN A 554 28.61 -34.60 28.71
N THR A 555 27.48 -34.92 28.04
CA THR A 555 27.23 -36.24 27.45
C THR A 555 26.57 -36.15 26.08
N ASP A 556 26.57 -37.26 25.35
CA ASP A 556 25.85 -37.41 24.07
C ASP A 556 24.33 -37.13 24.20
N LYS A 557 23.77 -37.24 25.41
CA LYS A 557 22.36 -36.90 25.67
C LYS A 557 22.13 -35.39 25.61
N GLY A 558 23.04 -34.58 26.18
CA GLY A 558 23.02 -33.13 26.05
C GLY A 558 23.23 -32.68 24.60
N LEU A 559 24.15 -33.32 23.86
CA LEU A 559 24.29 -33.08 22.41
C LEU A 559 23.00 -33.42 21.65
N THR A 560 22.34 -34.52 21.98
CA THR A 560 21.07 -34.92 21.37
C THR A 560 19.95 -33.93 21.70
N LEU A 561 19.90 -33.38 22.93
CA LEU A 561 18.93 -32.34 23.29
C LEU A 561 19.16 -31.05 22.49
N LEU A 562 20.40 -30.58 22.37
CA LEU A 562 20.71 -29.40 21.54
C LEU A 562 20.33 -29.63 20.07
N ARG A 563 20.62 -30.81 19.50
CA ARG A 563 20.17 -31.19 18.14
C ARG A 563 18.65 -31.11 18.00
N ILE A 564 17.89 -31.66 18.95
CA ILE A 564 16.42 -31.59 18.96
C ILE A 564 15.94 -30.13 19.00
N VAL A 565 16.44 -29.33 19.93
CA VAL A 565 16.05 -27.92 20.13
C VAL A 565 16.39 -27.06 18.91
N HIS A 566 17.57 -27.27 18.31
CA HIS A 566 18.01 -26.61 17.09
C HIS A 566 17.13 -26.99 15.89
N THR A 567 16.89 -28.28 15.66
CA THR A 567 16.03 -28.74 14.55
C THR A 567 14.61 -28.20 14.69
N ILE A 568 14.02 -28.23 15.90
CA ILE A 568 12.72 -27.59 16.17
C ILE A 568 12.76 -26.11 15.79
N SER A 569 13.78 -25.37 16.23
CA SER A 569 13.85 -23.92 16.01
C SER A 569 14.01 -23.56 14.53
N ALA A 570 14.89 -24.24 13.80
CA ALA A 570 15.06 -24.06 12.36
C ALA A 570 13.78 -24.44 11.57
N ASP A 571 13.12 -25.53 11.95
CA ASP A 571 11.85 -25.94 11.34
C ASP A 571 10.72 -24.94 11.60
N LEU A 572 10.63 -24.38 12.80
CA LEU A 572 9.62 -23.37 13.15
C LEU A 572 9.88 -22.03 12.45
N ILE A 573 11.15 -21.60 12.31
CA ILE A 573 11.52 -20.39 11.53
C ILE A 573 11.14 -20.55 10.06
N SER A 574 11.48 -21.69 9.43
CA SER A 574 11.12 -21.94 8.03
C SER A 574 9.60 -22.06 7.80
N SER A 575 8.84 -22.39 8.85
CA SER A 575 7.38 -22.52 8.83
C SER A 575 6.61 -21.20 9.05
N ALA A 576 7.30 -20.11 9.40
CA ALA A 576 6.68 -18.86 9.86
C ALA A 576 5.66 -18.26 8.86
N SER A 577 5.97 -18.27 7.57
CA SER A 577 5.09 -17.75 6.51
C SER A 577 3.83 -18.62 6.32
N THR A 578 3.94 -19.93 6.51
CA THR A 578 2.84 -20.88 6.46
C THR A 578 1.92 -20.71 7.68
N LEU A 579 2.50 -20.61 8.88
CA LEU A 579 1.78 -20.36 10.12
C LEU A 579 1.01 -19.03 10.07
N ASN A 580 1.64 -17.93 9.65
CA ASN A 580 0.96 -16.65 9.43
C ASN A 580 -0.12 -16.70 8.33
N THR A 581 -0.06 -17.67 7.41
CA THR A 581 -1.08 -17.83 6.36
C THR A 581 -2.31 -18.58 6.87
N TYR A 582 -2.15 -19.61 7.71
CA TYR A 582 -3.27 -20.23 8.41
C TYR A 582 -3.87 -19.28 9.44
N ASP A 583 -3.03 -18.59 10.22
CA ASP A 583 -3.45 -17.67 11.26
C ASP A 583 -4.19 -16.43 10.71
N ARG A 584 -3.92 -15.99 9.46
CA ARG A 584 -4.73 -14.95 8.79
C ARG A 584 -6.16 -15.39 8.44
N VAL A 585 -6.46 -16.70 8.48
CA VAL A 585 -7.81 -17.25 8.31
C VAL A 585 -8.47 -17.51 9.67
N THR A 586 -7.68 -17.61 10.75
CA THR A 586 -8.14 -18.09 12.07
C THR A 586 -7.86 -17.10 13.21
N GLY A 587 -7.36 -15.91 12.94
CA GLY A 587 -6.80 -14.99 13.94
C GLY A 587 -6.28 -13.71 13.30
N ASP A 588 -5.24 -13.13 13.89
CA ASP A 588 -4.62 -11.88 13.45
C ASP A 588 -3.41 -12.06 12.50
N GLY A 589 -2.88 -13.27 12.34
CA GLY A 589 -1.87 -13.57 11.33
C GLY A 589 -0.42 -13.40 11.78
N ASP A 590 -0.16 -13.39 13.09
CA ASP A 590 1.17 -13.23 13.68
C ASP A 590 1.77 -14.50 14.29
N CYS A 591 0.99 -15.60 14.42
CA CYS A 591 1.42 -16.78 15.16
C CYS A 591 2.78 -17.33 14.71
N GLY A 592 3.04 -17.35 13.40
CA GLY A 592 4.33 -17.74 12.83
C GLY A 592 5.45 -16.73 13.04
N THR A 593 5.15 -15.43 13.11
CA THR A 593 6.11 -14.39 13.54
C THR A 593 6.51 -14.60 14.99
N THR A 594 5.52 -14.74 15.88
CA THR A 594 5.69 -14.97 17.32
C THR A 594 6.52 -16.24 17.58
N VAL A 595 6.16 -17.35 16.92
CA VAL A 595 6.92 -18.62 16.94
C VAL A 595 8.34 -18.46 16.40
N SER A 596 8.52 -17.74 15.29
CA SER A 596 9.84 -17.53 14.69
C SER A 596 10.76 -16.64 15.51
N ASN A 597 10.22 -15.74 16.34
CA ASN A 597 11.03 -14.90 17.23
C ASN A 597 11.57 -15.72 18.41
N GLY A 598 10.72 -16.51 19.06
CA GLY A 598 11.14 -17.45 20.10
C GLY A 598 12.19 -18.45 19.61
N ALA A 599 11.99 -19.00 18.41
CA ALA A 599 12.95 -19.90 17.79
C ALA A 599 14.30 -19.23 17.44
N ARG A 600 14.32 -17.95 17.03
CA ARG A 600 15.59 -17.21 16.83
C ARG A 600 16.33 -16.99 18.14
N ALA A 601 15.62 -16.51 19.18
CA ALA A 601 16.24 -16.29 20.49
C ALA A 601 16.83 -17.58 21.09
N ILE A 602 16.19 -18.74 20.84
CA ILE A 602 16.77 -20.04 21.18
C ILE A 602 18.07 -20.31 20.40
N LEU A 603 18.09 -20.14 19.07
CA LEU A 603 19.28 -20.36 18.23
C LEU A 603 20.44 -19.42 18.62
N GLU A 604 20.13 -18.15 18.85
CA GLU A 604 21.08 -17.13 19.33
C GLU A 604 21.69 -17.51 20.69
N CYS A 605 20.92 -18.19 21.57
CA CYS A 605 21.41 -18.69 22.85
C CYS A 605 22.20 -20.01 22.76
N ILE A 606 21.80 -20.98 21.92
CA ILE A 606 22.49 -22.29 21.85
C ILE A 606 23.70 -22.30 20.91
N GLY A 607 23.77 -21.38 19.95
CA GLY A 607 24.82 -21.35 18.92
C GLY A 607 24.71 -22.48 17.88
N GLU A 608 25.60 -22.47 16.90
CA GLU A 608 25.57 -23.39 15.76
C GLU A 608 26.09 -24.81 16.12
N PRO A 609 25.63 -25.88 15.43
CA PRO A 609 25.97 -27.26 15.78
C PRO A 609 27.46 -27.65 15.71
N ASP A 610 28.30 -26.87 15.03
CA ASP A 610 29.76 -27.04 14.96
C ASP A 610 30.50 -26.39 16.14
N GLN A 611 29.84 -25.50 16.87
CA GLN A 611 30.37 -24.81 18.04
C GLN A 611 30.20 -25.64 19.32
N TRP A 612 29.17 -26.49 19.37
CA TRP A 612 28.86 -27.34 20.53
C TRP A 612 29.99 -28.32 20.84
N LYS A 613 30.57 -28.19 22.03
CA LYS A 613 31.66 -29.03 22.53
C LYS A 613 31.33 -29.52 23.93
N ILE A 614 31.78 -30.73 24.24
CA ILE A 614 31.71 -31.25 25.61
C ILE A 614 32.58 -30.36 26.51
N SER A 615 31.99 -29.81 27.57
CA SER A 615 32.56 -28.73 28.37
C SER A 615 32.08 -28.79 29.83
N ASP A 616 32.84 -28.15 30.74
CA ASP A 616 32.59 -28.21 32.18
C ASP A 616 32.09 -26.89 32.82
N VAL A 617 31.64 -25.93 32.01
CA VAL A 617 31.17 -24.60 32.46
C VAL A 617 29.87 -24.22 31.74
N GLY A 618 28.91 -23.62 32.45
CA GLY A 618 27.60 -23.20 31.95
C GLY A 618 26.42 -24.10 32.36
N LEU A 619 25.23 -23.79 31.86
CA LEU A 619 23.97 -24.48 32.18
C LEU A 619 23.88 -25.86 31.49
N PRO A 620 23.75 -26.98 32.23
CA PRO A 620 23.85 -28.32 31.65
C PRO A 620 22.62 -28.74 30.84
N ALA A 621 22.79 -28.94 29.53
CA ALA A 621 21.82 -29.59 28.64
C ALA A 621 21.52 -31.05 29.05
N ASP A 622 22.40 -31.66 29.84
CA ASP A 622 22.23 -33.00 30.41
C ASP A 622 21.20 -33.06 31.55
N ASP A 623 20.85 -31.90 32.15
CA ASP A 623 19.75 -31.77 33.11
C ASP A 623 18.51 -31.23 32.38
N LEU A 624 17.62 -32.16 31.98
CA LEU A 624 16.43 -31.82 31.21
C LEU A 624 15.48 -30.85 31.93
N SER A 625 15.47 -30.82 33.27
CA SER A 625 14.65 -29.85 34.02
C SER A 625 15.22 -28.44 33.87
N LYS A 626 16.53 -28.26 34.11
CA LYS A 626 17.20 -26.97 33.94
C LYS A 626 17.18 -26.49 32.49
N ALA A 627 17.38 -27.40 31.53
CA ALA A 627 17.29 -27.08 30.11
C ALA A 627 15.88 -26.56 29.73
N VAL A 628 14.82 -27.26 30.14
CA VAL A 628 13.43 -26.82 29.88
C VAL A 628 13.12 -25.49 30.60
N ALA A 629 13.62 -25.28 31.82
CA ALA A 629 13.48 -23.99 32.52
C ALA A 629 14.14 -22.84 31.75
N ARG A 630 15.36 -23.04 31.24
CA ARG A 630 16.09 -22.02 30.45
C ARG A 630 15.40 -21.75 29.11
N LEU A 631 14.85 -22.77 28.45
CA LEU A 631 14.02 -22.56 27.26
C LEU A 631 12.77 -21.73 27.57
N SER A 632 12.07 -21.98 28.68
CA SER A 632 10.92 -21.16 29.09
C SER A 632 11.32 -19.69 29.25
N ALA A 633 12.38 -19.40 29.99
CA ALA A 633 12.85 -18.02 30.22
C ALA A 633 13.34 -17.30 28.95
N ILE A 634 13.88 -18.03 27.96
CA ILE A 634 14.23 -17.46 26.65
C ILE A 634 12.95 -17.15 25.86
N LEU A 635 11.98 -18.06 25.85
CA LEU A 635 10.72 -17.89 25.12
C LEU A 635 9.80 -16.83 25.76
N GLU A 636 9.77 -16.70 27.07
CA GLU A 636 9.00 -15.67 27.79
C GLU A 636 9.42 -14.26 27.34
N ARG A 637 10.74 -14.04 27.17
CA ARG A 637 11.31 -12.78 26.69
C ARG A 637 11.11 -12.54 25.18
N ALA A 638 11.00 -13.61 24.38
CA ALA A 638 11.00 -13.53 22.92
C ALA A 638 9.62 -13.76 22.24
N MET A 639 8.65 -14.34 22.96
CA MET A 639 7.31 -14.68 22.46
C MET A 639 6.22 -13.92 23.21
N GLY A 640 5.71 -12.86 22.60
CA GLY A 640 4.53 -12.16 23.10
C GLY A 640 3.21 -12.94 22.94
N GLY A 641 2.15 -12.37 23.49
CA GLY A 641 0.78 -12.80 23.24
C GLY A 641 0.39 -14.15 23.84
N SER A 642 -0.81 -14.61 23.48
CA SER A 642 -1.43 -15.81 24.05
C SER A 642 -0.69 -17.10 23.72
N PHE A 643 0.00 -17.19 22.58
CA PHE A 643 0.74 -18.39 22.22
C PHE A 643 2.07 -18.51 22.99
N GLY A 644 2.79 -17.39 23.18
CA GLY A 644 3.99 -17.37 24.03
C GLY A 644 3.71 -17.80 25.47
N GLY A 645 2.72 -17.17 26.12
CA GLY A 645 2.34 -17.53 27.49
C GLY A 645 1.87 -18.98 27.66
N VAL A 646 1.22 -19.56 26.64
CA VAL A 646 0.85 -20.99 26.62
C VAL A 646 2.07 -21.90 26.58
N VAL A 647 3.05 -21.60 25.72
CA VAL A 647 4.26 -22.42 25.59
C VAL A 647 5.09 -22.34 26.87
N CYS A 648 5.25 -21.13 27.44
CA CYS A 648 6.01 -20.94 28.68
C CYS A 648 5.37 -21.69 29.86
N LEU A 649 4.06 -21.53 30.08
CA LEU A 649 3.33 -22.24 31.15
C LEU A 649 3.45 -23.78 31.03
N PHE A 650 3.44 -24.32 29.81
CA PHE A 650 3.67 -25.74 29.58
C PHE A 650 5.11 -26.16 29.93
N LEU A 651 6.12 -25.36 29.54
CA LEU A 651 7.53 -25.65 29.83
C LEU A 651 7.86 -25.49 31.32
N GLU A 652 7.31 -24.50 32.03
CA GLU A 652 7.42 -24.35 33.49
C GLU A 652 6.82 -25.54 34.24
N ALA A 653 5.61 -25.97 33.87
CA ALA A 653 4.97 -27.13 34.46
C ALA A 653 5.74 -28.44 34.17
N LEU A 654 6.29 -28.56 32.95
CA LEU A 654 7.16 -29.68 32.56
C LEU A 654 8.46 -29.68 33.38
N SER A 655 9.14 -28.54 33.47
CA SER A 655 10.37 -28.35 34.25
C SER A 655 10.16 -28.68 35.73
N THR A 656 9.06 -28.20 36.33
CA THR A 656 8.68 -28.43 37.73
C THR A 656 8.36 -29.90 38.02
N SER A 657 7.73 -30.60 37.07
CA SER A 657 7.49 -32.04 37.18
C SER A 657 8.81 -32.84 37.06
N LEU A 658 9.71 -32.42 36.16
CA LEU A 658 11.03 -33.04 35.98
C LEU A 658 11.98 -32.82 37.16
N SER A 659 12.00 -31.64 37.80
CA SER A 659 12.83 -31.38 38.98
C SER A 659 12.40 -32.20 40.20
N ALA A 660 11.11 -32.55 40.29
CA ALA A 660 10.59 -33.51 41.26
C ALA A 660 10.96 -34.99 40.96
N GLY A 661 11.74 -35.26 39.91
CA GLY A 661 12.19 -36.61 39.54
C GLY A 661 11.16 -37.43 38.74
N THR A 662 10.10 -36.80 38.24
CA THR A 662 9.01 -37.51 37.54
C THR A 662 9.43 -37.89 36.10
N PRO A 663 9.18 -39.15 35.65
CA PRO A 663 9.53 -39.58 34.29
C PRO A 663 8.94 -38.70 33.19
N VAL A 664 9.68 -38.53 32.08
CA VAL A 664 9.34 -37.56 31.01
C VAL A 664 7.91 -37.71 30.48
N HIS A 665 7.41 -38.94 30.28
CA HIS A 665 6.05 -39.17 29.80
C HIS A 665 4.98 -38.69 30.80
N THR A 666 5.13 -39.02 32.08
CA THR A 666 4.25 -38.54 33.15
C THR A 666 4.39 -37.02 33.35
N SER A 667 5.58 -36.46 33.18
CA SER A 667 5.82 -35.01 33.26
C SER A 667 5.16 -34.23 32.13
N LEU A 668 5.14 -34.77 30.90
CA LEU A 668 4.37 -34.22 29.78
C LEU A 668 2.86 -34.28 30.06
N GLN A 669 2.36 -35.40 30.62
CA GLN A 669 0.95 -35.50 31.04
C GLN A 669 0.61 -34.51 32.17
N THR A 670 1.52 -34.24 33.10
CA THR A 670 1.35 -33.21 34.14
C THR A 670 1.32 -31.82 33.53
N ALA A 671 2.29 -31.48 32.68
CA ALA A 671 2.34 -30.19 31.99
C ALA A 671 1.09 -29.90 31.15
N ASN A 672 0.58 -30.89 30.40
CA ASN A 672 -0.65 -30.76 29.63
C ASN A 672 -1.88 -30.56 30.53
N ARG A 673 -1.95 -31.21 31.71
CA ARG A 673 -3.03 -31.01 32.68
C ARG A 673 -2.98 -29.62 33.33
N THR A 674 -1.79 -29.14 33.70
CA THR A 674 -1.61 -27.76 34.20
C THR A 674 -2.04 -26.75 33.14
N LEU A 675 -1.60 -26.94 31.89
CA LEU A 675 -1.96 -26.06 30.78
C LEU A 675 -3.49 -26.01 30.59
N ILE A 676 -4.15 -27.17 30.51
CA ILE A 676 -5.61 -27.26 30.37
C ILE A 676 -6.35 -26.70 31.60
N SER A 677 -5.79 -26.76 32.82
CA SER A 677 -6.43 -26.14 33.98
C SER A 677 -6.34 -24.60 34.01
N HIS A 678 -5.42 -24.01 33.25
CA HIS A 678 -5.26 -22.56 33.10
C HIS A 678 -5.89 -22.01 31.81
N LEU A 679 -6.29 -22.88 30.86
CA LEU A 679 -6.92 -22.49 29.60
C LEU A 679 -8.38 -22.96 29.54
N SER A 680 -9.27 -22.08 29.09
CA SER A 680 -10.66 -22.44 28.75
C SER A 680 -10.73 -23.18 27.41
N THR A 681 -10.09 -24.35 27.29
CA THR A 681 -10.05 -25.19 26.08
C THR A 681 -10.04 -26.68 26.45
N ALA A 682 -10.64 -27.49 25.59
CA ALA A 682 -10.57 -28.96 25.61
C ALA A 682 -10.27 -29.50 24.20
N LEU A 683 -10.18 -30.83 24.08
CA LEU A 683 -10.19 -31.52 22.79
C LEU A 683 -11.49 -31.23 22.01
N GLY A 684 -11.36 -30.86 20.75
CA GLY A 684 -12.46 -30.48 19.86
C GLY A 684 -12.78 -28.98 19.85
N ASP A 685 -12.05 -28.14 20.59
CA ASP A 685 -12.26 -26.69 20.63
C ASP A 685 -11.45 -25.91 19.57
N ARG A 686 -10.64 -26.62 18.77
CA ARG A 686 -9.83 -26.12 17.65
C ARG A 686 -8.66 -25.25 18.11
N THR A 687 -7.75 -25.85 18.89
CA THR A 687 -6.52 -25.23 19.40
C THR A 687 -5.34 -26.21 19.39
N LEU A 688 -4.15 -25.76 19.79
CA LEU A 688 -2.96 -26.62 19.98
C LEU A 688 -3.18 -27.88 20.83
N VAL A 689 -4.18 -27.89 21.73
CA VAL A 689 -4.52 -29.06 22.56
C VAL A 689 -4.97 -30.25 21.69
N ASP A 690 -5.59 -29.99 20.54
CA ASP A 690 -6.01 -31.02 19.58
C ASP A 690 -4.84 -31.85 19.03
N ALA A 691 -3.63 -31.27 18.95
CA ALA A 691 -2.41 -32.02 18.61
C ALA A 691 -1.59 -32.42 19.85
N LEU A 692 -1.56 -31.59 20.89
CA LEU A 692 -0.72 -31.77 22.07
C LEU A 692 -1.18 -32.91 22.98
N GLN A 693 -2.47 -32.97 23.31
CA GLN A 693 -2.98 -33.99 24.22
C GLN A 693 -2.89 -35.41 23.61
N PRO A 694 -3.34 -35.68 22.37
CA PRO A 694 -3.31 -37.04 21.82
C PRO A 694 -1.87 -37.54 21.59
N SER A 695 -0.92 -36.65 21.30
CA SER A 695 0.48 -37.03 21.12
C SER A 695 1.17 -37.37 22.43
N ILE A 696 0.91 -36.60 23.50
CA ILE A 696 1.41 -36.92 24.85
C ILE A 696 0.80 -38.22 25.39
N GLU A 697 -0.50 -38.43 25.20
CA GLU A 697 -1.19 -39.67 25.61
C GLU A 697 -0.65 -40.90 24.87
N VAL A 698 -0.49 -40.81 23.54
CA VAL A 698 0.09 -41.90 22.74
C VAL A 698 1.57 -42.14 23.05
N TYR A 699 2.34 -41.08 23.33
CA TYR A 699 3.73 -41.22 23.76
C TYR A 699 3.84 -42.00 25.08
N ALA A 700 3.07 -41.59 26.09
CA ALA A 700 3.07 -42.22 27.40
C ALA A 700 2.63 -43.70 27.34
N ALA A 701 1.49 -43.98 26.72
CA ALA A 701 1.00 -45.34 26.55
C ALA A 701 1.95 -46.24 25.73
N SER A 702 2.76 -45.66 24.83
CA SER A 702 3.79 -46.38 24.09
C SER A 702 5.01 -46.73 24.96
N VAL A 703 5.48 -45.79 25.79
CA VAL A 703 6.58 -46.01 26.74
C VAL A 703 6.18 -46.99 27.85
N GLU A 704 4.97 -46.86 28.40
CA GLU A 704 4.39 -47.77 29.39
C GLU A 704 4.22 -49.20 28.84
N ALA A 705 3.92 -49.34 27.54
CA ALA A 705 3.88 -50.62 26.82
C ALA A 705 5.28 -51.14 26.39
N GLY A 706 6.36 -50.59 26.95
CA GLY A 706 7.74 -51.06 26.74
C GLY A 706 8.29 -50.86 25.32
N GLN A 707 7.70 -49.98 24.52
CA GLN A 707 8.20 -49.68 23.18
C GLN A 707 9.49 -48.84 23.25
N SER A 708 10.28 -48.86 22.17
CA SER A 708 11.47 -48.01 22.07
C SER A 708 11.10 -46.52 22.03
N ILE A 709 12.05 -45.65 22.41
CA ILE A 709 11.84 -44.20 22.32
C ILE A 709 11.59 -43.74 20.87
N PRO A 710 12.36 -44.17 19.83
CA PRO A 710 12.07 -43.80 18.45
C PRO A 710 10.67 -44.22 17.97
N GLU A 711 10.21 -45.42 18.33
CA GLU A 711 8.86 -45.89 17.97
C GLU A 711 7.77 -45.08 18.71
N SER A 712 7.98 -44.79 20.00
CA SER A 712 7.05 -44.00 20.81
C SER A 712 6.94 -42.56 20.30
N VAL A 713 8.06 -41.96 19.89
CA VAL A 713 8.11 -40.63 19.25
C VAL A 713 7.46 -40.65 17.86
N ARG A 714 7.69 -41.69 17.04
CA ARG A 714 7.03 -41.86 15.73
C ARG A 714 5.50 -41.89 15.88
N ARG A 715 5.00 -42.68 16.85
CA ARG A 715 3.56 -42.78 17.15
C ARG A 715 2.99 -41.47 17.69
N ALA A 716 3.73 -40.74 18.52
CA ALA A 716 3.34 -39.42 19.03
C ALA A 716 3.21 -38.37 17.92
N ALA A 717 4.17 -38.33 16.98
CA ALA A 717 4.11 -37.46 15.80
C ALA A 717 2.92 -37.78 14.89
N GLU A 718 2.61 -39.07 14.68
CA GLU A 718 1.41 -39.49 13.93
C GLU A 718 0.09 -39.13 14.64
N ALA A 719 0.08 -39.09 15.97
CA ALA A 719 -1.07 -38.63 16.74
C ALA A 719 -1.21 -37.10 16.68
N ALA A 720 -0.12 -36.34 16.84
CA ALA A 720 -0.09 -34.89 16.67
C ALA A 720 -0.56 -34.48 15.26
N LYS A 721 -0.12 -35.21 14.23
CA LYS A 721 -0.53 -35.00 12.85
C LYS A 721 -2.04 -35.15 12.66
N LYS A 722 -2.62 -36.24 13.16
CA LYS A 722 -4.07 -36.49 13.07
C LYS A 722 -4.89 -35.45 13.84
N GLY A 723 -4.38 -34.98 14.98
CA GLY A 723 -4.96 -33.88 15.74
C GLY A 723 -5.00 -32.57 14.95
N MET A 724 -3.85 -32.18 14.40
CA MET A 724 -3.72 -31.04 13.50
C MET A 724 -4.63 -31.17 12.27
N GLU A 725 -4.65 -32.32 11.60
CA GLU A 725 -5.54 -32.57 10.45
C GLU A 725 -7.02 -32.46 10.84
N ALA A 726 -7.43 -32.95 12.01
CA ALA A 726 -8.79 -32.80 12.52
C ALA A 726 -9.20 -31.34 12.75
N THR A 727 -8.30 -30.46 13.20
CA THR A 727 -8.61 -29.02 13.36
C THR A 727 -8.98 -28.34 12.03
N SER A 728 -8.53 -28.88 10.89
CA SER A 728 -8.90 -28.38 9.56
C SER A 728 -10.32 -28.74 9.15
N GLU A 729 -10.91 -29.79 9.74
CA GLU A 729 -12.30 -30.18 9.50
C GLU A 729 -13.29 -29.45 10.43
N MET A 730 -12.80 -28.84 11.52
CA MET A 730 -13.60 -28.09 12.49
C MET A 730 -13.99 -26.71 11.92
N ASN A 731 -15.29 -26.51 11.67
CA ASN A 731 -15.81 -25.26 11.09
C ASN A 731 -16.02 -24.11 12.10
N ILE A 732 -15.93 -24.39 13.41
CA ILE A 732 -16.10 -23.45 14.52
C ILE A 732 -15.01 -23.74 15.55
N ALA A 733 -14.28 -22.73 15.98
CA ALA A 733 -13.44 -22.79 17.17
C ALA A 733 -14.23 -22.34 18.40
N ARG A 734 -13.91 -22.90 19.57
CA ARG A 734 -14.58 -22.61 20.84
C ARG A 734 -13.67 -21.94 21.87
N ALA A 735 -12.36 -21.99 21.64
CA ALA A 735 -11.34 -21.39 22.47
C ALA A 735 -10.29 -20.66 21.61
N GLY A 736 -9.40 -19.92 22.28
CA GLY A 736 -8.35 -19.14 21.62
C GLY A 736 -8.86 -17.99 20.75
N ARG A 737 -7.96 -17.37 19.97
CA ARG A 737 -8.28 -16.26 19.06
C ARG A 737 -9.25 -16.67 17.94
N SER A 738 -9.16 -17.93 17.50
CA SER A 738 -10.05 -18.56 16.52
C SER A 738 -11.55 -18.45 16.86
N ALA A 739 -11.92 -18.41 18.14
CA ALA A 739 -13.31 -18.25 18.57
C ALA A 739 -13.93 -16.92 18.12
N ASN A 740 -13.13 -15.88 17.86
CA ASN A 740 -13.61 -14.56 17.42
C ASN A 740 -14.00 -14.51 15.94
N VAL A 741 -13.58 -15.49 15.13
CA VAL A 741 -13.69 -15.44 13.65
C VAL A 741 -15.00 -16.07 13.14
N GLY A 742 -15.72 -16.82 13.99
CA GLY A 742 -17.06 -17.31 13.68
C GLY A 742 -17.08 -18.59 12.83
N ILE A 743 -17.62 -18.49 11.60
CA ILE A 743 -17.84 -19.63 10.68
C ILE A 743 -16.98 -19.50 9.42
N GLY A 744 -16.65 -20.65 8.80
CA GLY A 744 -15.84 -20.70 7.58
C GLY A 744 -14.38 -21.14 7.80
N LEU A 745 -14.05 -21.64 9.00
CA LEU A 745 -12.71 -22.06 9.39
C LEU A 745 -12.26 -23.40 8.75
N LYS A 746 -13.18 -24.12 8.10
CA LYS A 746 -12.91 -25.44 7.50
C LYS A 746 -11.97 -25.33 6.29
N GLY A 747 -11.04 -26.28 6.17
CA GLY A 747 -10.01 -26.37 5.15
C GLY A 747 -8.67 -25.77 5.56
N THR A 748 -8.60 -25.12 6.72
CA THR A 748 -7.37 -24.55 7.29
C THR A 748 -7.09 -25.15 8.66
N PRO A 749 -5.90 -25.73 8.94
CA PRO A 749 -5.54 -26.19 10.29
C PRO A 749 -5.49 -25.05 11.31
N ASP A 750 -5.61 -25.37 12.60
CA ASP A 750 -5.21 -24.45 13.66
C ASP A 750 -3.67 -24.26 13.65
N PRO A 751 -3.15 -23.02 13.63
CA PRO A 751 -1.71 -22.78 13.57
C PRO A 751 -0.99 -23.27 14.84
N GLY A 752 -1.64 -23.29 16.00
CA GLY A 752 -1.09 -23.85 17.22
C GLY A 752 -0.93 -25.38 17.15
N ALA A 753 -1.97 -26.08 16.70
CA ALA A 753 -1.92 -27.53 16.48
C ALA A 753 -0.88 -27.90 15.41
N TRP A 754 -0.73 -27.05 14.39
CA TRP A 754 0.31 -27.20 13.38
C TRP A 754 1.72 -27.06 13.96
N ALA A 755 1.97 -26.05 14.79
CA ALA A 755 3.26 -25.87 15.46
C ALA A 755 3.62 -27.08 16.36
N ILE A 756 2.67 -27.60 17.14
CA ILE A 756 2.88 -28.81 17.95
C ILE A 756 3.17 -30.05 17.11
N TRP A 757 2.47 -30.23 15.96
CA TRP A 757 2.83 -31.29 15.03
C TRP A 757 4.25 -31.14 14.47
N ARG A 758 4.67 -29.92 14.09
CA ARG A 758 6.02 -29.67 13.58
C ARG A 758 7.12 -29.94 14.62
N VAL A 759 6.87 -29.61 15.89
CA VAL A 759 7.75 -29.99 17.02
C VAL A 759 7.94 -31.51 17.07
N TRP A 760 6.86 -32.30 17.05
CA TRP A 760 6.98 -33.77 17.08
C TRP A 760 7.65 -34.37 15.84
N GLU A 761 7.43 -33.81 14.64
CA GLU A 761 8.17 -34.21 13.43
C GLU A 761 9.67 -33.92 13.56
N SER A 762 10.05 -32.78 14.13
CA SER A 762 11.45 -32.38 14.39
C SER A 762 12.13 -33.37 15.35
N VAL A 763 11.47 -33.67 16.48
CA VAL A 763 11.93 -34.64 17.49
C VAL A 763 12.08 -36.03 16.87
N LYS A 764 11.09 -36.47 16.08
CA LYS A 764 11.12 -37.74 15.34
C LYS A 764 12.30 -37.82 14.38
N HIS A 765 12.60 -36.74 13.64
CA HIS A 765 13.71 -36.72 12.70
C HIS A 765 15.05 -36.95 13.42
N VAL A 766 15.34 -36.19 14.49
CA VAL A 766 16.62 -36.31 15.24
C VAL A 766 16.74 -37.65 15.95
N ILE A 767 15.66 -38.19 16.54
CA ILE A 767 15.67 -39.48 17.25
C ILE A 767 15.68 -40.70 16.29
N SER A 768 15.54 -40.47 14.98
CA SER A 768 15.66 -41.51 13.94
C SER A 768 17.05 -41.64 13.29
N GLN A 769 18.03 -40.85 13.76
CA GLN A 769 19.43 -40.84 13.33
C GLN A 769 20.34 -41.55 14.34
#